data_AF-A0A3S9BJH3-F1
#
_entry.id   AF-A0A3S9BJH3-F1
#
_cell.length_a   1.000
_cell.length_b   1.000
_cell.length_c   1.000
_cell.angle_alpha   90.00
_cell.angle_beta   90.00
_cell.angle_gamma   90.00
#
_symmetry.space_group_name_H-M   'P 1'
#
loop_
_entity.id
_entity.type
_entity.pdbx_description
1 polymer ?
#
loop_
_entity_poly.entity_id
_entity_poly.type
_entity_poly.pdbx_seq_one_letter_code
_entity_poly.pdbx_strand_id
1 'polypeptide(L)'
;MLRRCGFVAAFMLASFTTFEVSAVERRVAFVIGNSDYKEISALKNPAKDVVDVSNTFRAAGFDVFVARDLTKLQFEDQFRNYLAAVDGADVAVVYYSGHGFQIGGENFLIPVDASLKDAADVEVQAIKLNDVLQQMRSKSKIQVIILDACRNNPFPRKDYWLRDQLLTATGTGLAQVRSSLNTLIAFATEPGAVAYDGAGDLSPFSLAFSRRALAPNQEIRTVMSAVRRDVVEATKGLQVPWENSSLIDEVVLMRRSSRLSLPPVLEKVVLSGAGPVGLDLPEPVDVDGGTITVSIDRPPTLGRLMLDGKVIEAGGLIQGKDLPRLQMDVLKGIGEPEEMDMLAYAARDNWGGEAKGMLVFRVKSAEGTQGEQIMASLEAEQKQQVLQRGIHVTGAAEAIESREIDVPVGVGPVALNLDLPTDDSAISLKVSNYPGKGTLSLPDRALSPESTLIVGEVEVLRYEPQIGASAPVEVAFEIRADSGVSKPATMKLSPTVDPCDSAAGEPLDLQGVVPGLLPNEIGADAVKLCEAAVKAYPDVARFRYELGRALLAAGKVDQARKAIQQAADRGHVRAVFELGYLYATGTGVAVDRKQANTFYAAAADKGDPYGMTSWGRALFHGTGVQRDTAKGLDLLLKAASMGHTYAMNDLGAIFTEGRNGVTADQARAVAFLKAGVQRQDMYSMNLLGRNYLSGAGVEKNPKTALDLFQKATELGQPYAPSNLARMYRDGVGVERNPAEAQRLFEMAAMRGDEYGAFERAVLEMEKGEKADQATAVRFLAFAAALDTRNQLPEAQKNLANFGAKVKTTALKQLRQELKSKVPASGSLDNQLVNAARRVWEEANPRRDVF
;
A
#
# COMPACT_ATOMS: atom_id res chain seq x y z
N MET A 1 -57.37 -21.20 19.05
CA MET A 1 -58.10 -20.49 20.12
C MET A 1 -57.31 -20.69 21.42
N LEU A 2 -56.40 -19.79 21.77
CA LEU A 2 -56.56 -18.65 22.69
C LEU A 2 -56.81 -19.03 24.18
N ARG A 3 -55.74 -18.83 24.98
CA ARG A 3 -55.62 -18.18 26.32
C ARG A 3 -54.94 -19.11 27.36
N ARG A 4 -53.70 -18.86 27.80
CA ARG A 4 -53.04 -17.75 28.57
C ARG A 4 -52.97 -18.04 30.08
N CYS A 5 -51.85 -17.58 30.65
CA CYS A 5 -51.39 -17.60 32.05
C CYS A 5 -50.67 -18.89 32.45
N GLY A 6 -49.38 -18.94 32.79
CA GLY A 6 -48.38 -17.90 33.03
C GLY A 6 -47.49 -18.38 34.18
N PHE A 7 -46.22 -18.67 33.93
CA PHE A 7 -45.19 -18.71 34.98
C PHE A 7 -43.83 -18.34 34.38
N VAL A 8 -43.26 -17.30 34.98
CA VAL A 8 -42.00 -16.66 34.66
C VAL A 8 -40.86 -17.58 35.10
N ALA A 9 -40.02 -18.02 34.16
CA ALA A 9 -38.72 -18.60 34.46
C ALA A 9 -37.64 -17.57 34.07
N ALA A 10 -36.88 -17.15 35.07
CA ALA A 10 -35.83 -16.15 34.98
C ALA A 10 -34.74 -16.58 34.00
N PHE A 11 -34.60 -15.85 32.89
CA PHE A 11 -33.40 -15.83 32.08
C PHE A 11 -32.37 -14.96 32.81
N MET A 12 -31.36 -15.59 33.43
CA MET A 12 -30.10 -14.90 33.70
C MET A 12 -29.43 -14.65 32.34
N LEU A 13 -29.66 -13.47 31.76
CA LEU A 13 -28.73 -12.91 30.81
C LEU A 13 -27.48 -12.51 31.60
N ALA A 14 -26.46 -13.36 31.55
CA ALA A 14 -25.10 -12.88 31.71
C ALA A 14 -24.81 -12.02 30.47
N SER A 15 -25.08 -10.72 30.60
CA SER A 15 -24.63 -9.69 29.67
C SER A 15 -23.10 -9.67 29.73
N PHE A 16 -22.44 -10.52 28.95
CA PHE A 16 -21.08 -10.22 28.53
C PHE A 16 -21.18 -8.99 27.63
N THR A 17 -21.05 -7.81 28.24
CA THR A 17 -20.59 -6.63 27.50
C THR A 17 -19.20 -6.99 27.01
N THR A 18 -19.10 -7.50 25.80
CA THR A 18 -17.86 -7.38 25.04
C THR A 18 -17.62 -5.87 24.95
N PHE A 19 -16.72 -5.36 25.78
CA PHE A 19 -16.09 -4.08 25.49
C PHE A 19 -15.47 -4.27 24.10
N GLU A 20 -16.12 -3.75 23.06
CA GLU A 20 -15.45 -3.50 21.81
C GLU A 20 -14.33 -2.51 22.15
N VAL A 21 -13.12 -3.03 22.34
CA VAL A 21 -11.91 -2.22 22.30
C VAL A 21 -11.96 -1.54 20.94
N SER A 22 -12.23 -0.23 20.93
CA SER A 22 -12.26 0.54 19.69
C SER A 22 -10.92 0.32 18.98
N ALA A 23 -10.96 -0.30 17.81
CA ALA A 23 -9.76 -0.55 17.03
C ALA A 23 -9.03 0.77 16.77
N VAL A 24 -7.68 0.73 16.81
CA VAL A 24 -6.83 1.87 16.48
C VAL A 24 -7.24 2.44 15.13
N GLU A 25 -7.57 3.74 15.10
CA GLU A 25 -7.90 4.42 13.85
C GLU A 25 -6.67 4.40 12.93
N ARG A 26 -6.78 3.72 11.79
CA ARG A 26 -5.66 3.52 10.87
C ARG A 26 -5.62 4.66 9.85
N ARG A 27 -4.52 5.41 9.86
CA ARG A 27 -4.36 6.68 9.14
C ARG A 27 -3.13 6.65 8.27
N VAL A 28 -3.29 6.84 6.96
CA VAL A 28 -2.19 6.71 6.00
C VAL A 28 -2.14 7.92 5.07
N ALA A 29 -0.97 8.51 4.87
CA ALA A 29 -0.77 9.67 4.01
C ALA A 29 0.28 9.40 2.94
N PHE A 30 0.02 9.81 1.70
CA PHE A 30 0.99 9.83 0.61
C PHE A 30 1.31 11.27 0.25
N VAL A 31 2.53 11.71 0.51
CA VAL A 31 2.99 13.09 0.37
C VAL A 31 4.00 13.15 -0.78
N ILE A 32 3.59 13.76 -1.89
CA ILE A 32 4.34 13.80 -3.14
C ILE A 32 4.76 15.24 -3.45
N GLY A 33 6.02 15.43 -3.84
CA GLY A 33 6.57 16.71 -4.28
C GLY A 33 7.41 16.55 -5.52
N ASN A 34 6.92 17.04 -6.64
CA ASN A 34 7.63 17.01 -7.91
C ASN A 34 8.15 18.42 -8.24
N SER A 35 9.46 18.57 -8.13
CA SER A 35 10.24 19.80 -8.32
C SER A 35 11.12 19.75 -9.56
N ASP A 36 11.87 18.67 -9.80
CA ASP A 36 12.94 18.58 -10.81
C ASP A 36 12.47 17.91 -12.11
N TYR A 37 11.73 18.66 -12.94
CA TYR A 37 11.19 18.16 -14.21
C TYR A 37 12.26 18.12 -15.31
N LYS A 38 12.24 17.07 -16.13
CA LYS A 38 13.23 16.87 -17.21
C LYS A 38 13.01 17.77 -18.42
N GLU A 39 11.75 18.04 -18.77
CA GLU A 39 11.37 18.68 -20.04
C GLU A 39 10.79 20.10 -19.86
N ILE A 40 10.52 20.50 -18.62
CA ILE A 40 9.94 21.79 -18.25
C ILE A 40 10.70 22.38 -17.05
N SER A 41 10.46 23.65 -16.73
CA SER A 41 11.17 24.34 -15.66
C SER A 41 10.93 23.71 -14.29
N ALA A 42 11.98 23.65 -13.47
CA ALA A 42 11.90 23.16 -12.10
C ALA A 42 11.07 24.08 -11.20
N LEU A 43 10.40 23.49 -10.22
CA LEU A 43 9.62 24.21 -9.20
C LEU A 43 10.41 24.33 -7.89
N LYS A 44 10.42 25.53 -7.32
CA LYS A 44 11.23 25.87 -6.13
C LYS A 44 10.76 25.20 -4.83
N ASN A 45 9.45 25.15 -4.61
CA ASN A 45 8.86 24.83 -3.30
C ASN A 45 8.55 23.34 -3.04
N PRO A 46 8.13 22.51 -4.01
CA PRO A 46 7.59 21.17 -3.72
C PRO A 46 8.50 20.28 -2.87
N ALA A 47 9.82 20.32 -3.09
CA ALA A 47 10.78 19.57 -2.29
C ALA A 47 10.77 19.95 -0.79
N LYS A 48 10.53 21.23 -0.47
CA LYS A 48 10.44 21.75 0.91
C LYS A 48 9.05 21.55 1.49
N ASP A 49 8.00 21.77 0.70
CA ASP A 49 6.61 21.53 1.09
C ASP A 49 6.41 20.09 1.57
N VAL A 50 6.98 19.11 0.87
CA VAL A 50 6.92 17.69 1.25
C VAL A 50 7.54 17.42 2.62
N VAL A 51 8.67 18.04 2.96
CA VAL A 51 9.29 17.86 4.28
C VAL A 51 8.31 18.30 5.36
N ASP A 52 7.83 19.53 5.24
CA ASP A 52 6.99 20.20 6.24
C ASP A 52 5.64 19.49 6.41
N VAL A 53 4.97 19.17 5.30
CA VAL A 53 3.69 18.47 5.31
C VAL A 53 3.83 17.03 5.79
N SER A 54 4.91 16.32 5.42
CA SER A 54 5.13 14.96 5.93
C SER A 54 5.36 14.92 7.43
N ASN A 55 6.11 15.87 7.98
CA ASN A 55 6.31 15.99 9.43
C ASN A 55 5.01 16.34 10.15
N THR A 56 4.19 17.20 9.56
CA THR A 56 2.85 17.54 10.07
C THR A 56 1.96 16.31 10.16
N PHE A 57 1.89 15.48 9.11
CA PHE A 57 1.09 14.25 9.14
C PHE A 57 1.64 13.21 10.12
N ARG A 58 2.97 13.06 10.23
CA ARG A 58 3.57 12.18 11.26
C ARG A 58 3.21 12.63 12.68
N ALA A 59 3.29 13.92 12.96
CA ALA A 59 2.88 14.48 14.24
C ALA A 59 1.38 14.23 14.53
N ALA A 60 0.56 14.16 13.48
CA ALA A 60 -0.86 13.81 13.54
C ALA A 60 -1.15 12.29 13.56
N GLY A 61 -0.14 11.44 13.69
CA GLY A 61 -0.27 9.99 13.84
C GLY A 61 -0.54 9.22 12.55
N PHE A 62 -0.18 9.77 11.39
CA PHE A 62 -0.27 9.06 10.11
C PHE A 62 0.98 8.22 9.84
N ASP A 63 0.80 7.05 9.22
CA ASP A 63 1.87 6.39 8.46
C ASP A 63 2.09 7.16 7.14
N VAL A 64 3.26 7.75 6.96
CA VAL A 64 3.52 8.70 5.87
C VAL A 64 4.47 8.10 4.83
N PHE A 65 3.95 7.89 3.63
CA PHE A 65 4.70 7.61 2.42
C PHE A 65 5.18 8.94 1.84
N VAL A 66 6.50 9.13 1.81
CA VAL A 66 7.11 10.37 1.29
C VAL A 66 7.77 10.08 -0.04
N ALA A 67 7.40 10.84 -1.07
CA ALA A 67 7.94 10.70 -2.41
C ALA A 67 8.32 12.06 -3.01
N ARG A 68 9.43 12.08 -3.74
CA ARG A 68 9.92 13.27 -4.44
C ARG A 68 10.30 12.92 -5.86
N ASP A 69 10.06 13.86 -6.76
CA ASP A 69 10.47 13.83 -8.16
C ASP A 69 10.15 12.48 -8.83
N LEU A 70 8.90 12.03 -8.66
CA LEU A 70 8.48 10.72 -9.13
C LEU A 70 8.37 10.71 -10.66
N THR A 71 9.07 9.76 -11.28
CA THR A 71 8.74 9.32 -12.65
C THR A 71 7.40 8.59 -12.69
N LYS A 72 6.82 8.42 -13.87
CA LYS A 72 5.56 7.66 -14.04
C LYS A 72 5.62 6.27 -13.41
N LEU A 73 6.71 5.53 -13.63
CA LEU A 73 6.89 4.18 -13.08
C LEU A 73 7.06 4.18 -11.56
N GLN A 74 7.84 5.12 -11.02
CA GLN A 74 8.01 5.25 -9.57
C GLN A 74 6.73 5.69 -8.88
N PHE A 75 5.92 6.54 -9.50
CA PHE A 75 4.60 6.88 -8.98
C PHE A 75 3.73 5.62 -8.88
N GLU A 76 3.65 4.81 -9.94
CA GLU A 76 2.84 3.59 -9.93
C GLU A 76 3.28 2.60 -8.85
N ASP A 77 4.58 2.41 -8.67
CA ASP A 77 5.16 1.55 -7.64
C ASP A 77 4.83 2.04 -6.22
N GLN A 78 5.17 3.30 -5.93
CA GLN A 78 4.95 3.89 -4.60
C GLN A 78 3.46 4.03 -4.26
N PHE A 79 2.63 4.34 -5.26
CA PHE A 79 1.19 4.40 -5.07
C PHE A 79 0.60 3.01 -4.78
N ARG A 80 1.15 1.93 -5.34
CA ARG A 80 0.74 0.55 -5.00
C ARG A 80 1.05 0.21 -3.54
N ASN A 81 2.25 0.53 -3.07
CA ASN A 81 2.63 0.32 -1.67
C ASN A 81 1.72 1.12 -0.73
N TYR A 82 1.40 2.36 -1.10
CA TYR A 82 0.41 3.17 -0.39
C TYR A 82 -0.98 2.52 -0.39
N LEU A 83 -1.48 2.03 -1.53
CA LEU A 83 -2.79 1.38 -1.60
C LEU A 83 -2.87 0.09 -0.77
N ALA A 84 -1.77 -0.68 -0.70
CA ALA A 84 -1.68 -1.85 0.16
C ALA A 84 -1.75 -1.46 1.65
N ALA A 85 -1.11 -0.37 2.06
CA ALA A 85 -1.21 0.16 3.43
C ALA A 85 -2.59 0.76 3.75
N VAL A 86 -3.27 1.32 2.74
CA VAL A 86 -4.61 1.94 2.87
C VAL A 86 -5.73 0.90 2.97
N ASP A 87 -5.49 -0.37 2.67
CA ASP A 87 -6.51 -1.43 2.76
C ASP A 87 -7.11 -1.51 4.18
N GLY A 88 -8.37 -1.09 4.32
CA GLY A 88 -9.07 -1.02 5.60
C GLY A 88 -8.78 0.24 6.43
N ALA A 89 -8.09 1.24 5.88
CA ALA A 89 -7.79 2.48 6.59
C ALA A 89 -9.03 3.36 6.83
N ASP A 90 -9.07 4.02 7.99
CA ASP A 90 -10.12 4.97 8.33
C ASP A 90 -9.97 6.27 7.56
N VAL A 91 -8.73 6.78 7.48
CA VAL A 91 -8.42 8.03 6.77
C VAL A 91 -7.24 7.82 5.84
N ALA A 92 -7.47 8.05 4.55
CA ALA A 92 -6.45 8.02 3.51
C ALA A 92 -6.23 9.42 2.95
N VAL A 93 -5.00 9.92 3.02
CA VAL A 93 -4.62 11.24 2.52
C VAL A 93 -3.69 11.11 1.33
N VAL A 94 -3.93 11.90 0.27
CA VAL A 94 -2.94 12.19 -0.77
C VAL A 94 -2.67 13.68 -0.78
N TYR A 95 -1.43 14.06 -0.52
CA TYR A 95 -0.92 15.41 -0.69
C TYR A 95 -0.02 15.45 -1.94
N TYR A 96 -0.25 16.42 -2.82
CA TYR A 96 0.56 16.60 -4.02
C TYR A 96 0.96 18.07 -4.19
N SER A 97 2.27 18.33 -4.26
CA SER A 97 2.87 19.59 -4.67
C SER A 97 3.65 19.39 -5.97
N GLY A 98 3.37 20.20 -6.99
CA GLY A 98 3.96 20.04 -8.33
C GLY A 98 3.10 20.60 -9.46
N HIS A 99 3.40 20.23 -10.70
CA HIS A 99 2.57 20.59 -11.85
C HIS A 99 1.32 19.71 -11.93
N GLY A 100 0.19 20.37 -12.20
CA GLY A 100 -1.07 19.71 -12.53
C GLY A 100 -1.96 20.64 -13.34
N PHE A 101 -2.68 20.10 -14.31
CA PHE A 101 -3.62 20.86 -15.13
C PHE A 101 -4.81 20.02 -15.55
N GLN A 102 -5.88 20.66 -16.07
CA GLN A 102 -7.04 19.95 -16.59
C GLN A 102 -7.00 19.76 -18.10
N ILE A 103 -7.67 18.70 -18.56
CA ILE A 103 -8.03 18.50 -19.96
C ILE A 103 -9.48 17.99 -19.98
N GLY A 104 -10.39 18.66 -20.69
CA GLY A 104 -11.77 18.19 -20.78
C GLY A 104 -12.53 18.07 -19.45
N GLY A 105 -12.17 18.88 -18.45
CA GLY A 105 -12.74 18.79 -17.09
C GLY A 105 -12.14 17.68 -16.20
N GLU A 106 -11.13 16.95 -16.69
CA GLU A 106 -10.41 15.91 -15.96
C GLU A 106 -9.06 16.44 -15.49
N ASN A 107 -8.66 16.10 -14.27
CA ASN A 107 -7.46 16.61 -13.63
C ASN A 107 -6.30 15.64 -13.71
N PHE A 108 -5.12 16.14 -14.07
CA PHE A 108 -3.90 15.36 -14.23
C PHE A 108 -2.78 15.87 -13.33
N LEU A 109 -2.12 14.96 -12.62
CA LEU A 109 -0.86 15.18 -11.93
C LEU A 109 0.28 14.75 -12.85
N ILE A 110 1.38 15.49 -12.84
CA ILE A 110 2.45 15.38 -13.85
C ILE A 110 3.72 14.79 -13.22
N PRO A 111 4.12 13.57 -13.61
CA PRO A 111 5.43 13.01 -13.26
C PRO A 111 6.59 13.82 -13.84
N VAL A 112 7.77 13.75 -13.21
CA VAL A 112 8.93 14.57 -13.61
C VAL A 112 9.53 14.20 -14.97
N ASP A 113 9.25 13.00 -15.46
CA ASP A 113 9.68 12.51 -16.77
C ASP A 113 8.64 12.69 -17.89
N ALA A 114 7.50 13.33 -17.59
CA ALA A 114 6.49 13.61 -18.61
C ALA A 114 7.00 14.68 -19.60
N SER A 115 6.89 14.37 -20.89
CA SER A 115 7.23 15.27 -21.99
C SER A 115 6.00 15.86 -22.69
N LEU A 116 4.88 15.12 -22.72
CA LEU A 116 3.60 15.49 -23.32
C LEU A 116 3.73 16.15 -24.71
N LYS A 117 4.61 15.58 -25.55
CA LYS A 117 4.90 16.08 -26.90
C LYS A 117 3.84 15.61 -27.91
N ASP A 118 3.30 14.42 -27.71
CA ASP A 118 2.30 13.79 -28.57
C ASP A 118 0.90 13.80 -27.94
N ALA A 119 -0.16 13.79 -28.76
CA ALA A 119 -1.55 13.83 -28.27
C ALA A 119 -1.90 12.65 -27.35
N ALA A 120 -1.27 11.50 -27.56
CA ALA A 120 -1.50 10.28 -26.78
C ALA A 120 -0.76 10.28 -25.44
N ASP A 121 0.20 11.18 -25.24
CA ASP A 121 1.11 11.11 -24.11
C ASP A 121 0.41 11.28 -22.77
N VAL A 122 -0.69 12.04 -22.70
CA VAL A 122 -1.40 12.25 -21.43
C VAL A 122 -1.90 10.92 -20.82
N GLU A 123 -2.35 9.98 -21.65
CA GLU A 123 -2.93 8.72 -21.16
C GLU A 123 -1.86 7.74 -20.65
N VAL A 124 -0.60 7.91 -21.07
CA VAL A 124 0.51 7.00 -20.72
C VAL A 124 1.57 7.64 -19.82
N GLN A 125 1.72 8.97 -19.83
CA GLN A 125 2.73 9.70 -19.04
C GLN A 125 2.14 10.41 -17.82
N ALA A 126 0.87 10.84 -17.85
CA ALA A 126 0.27 11.57 -16.73
C ALA A 126 -0.47 10.66 -15.74
N ILE A 127 -0.82 11.20 -14.57
CA ILE A 127 -1.65 10.53 -13.56
C ILE A 127 -3.02 11.20 -13.50
N LYS A 128 -4.08 10.44 -13.79
CA LYS A 128 -5.45 10.95 -13.69
C LYS A 128 -5.90 10.97 -12.24
N LEU A 129 -6.27 12.14 -11.71
CA LEU A 129 -6.66 12.32 -10.31
C LEU A 129 -7.91 11.50 -9.93
N ASN A 130 -8.87 11.39 -10.86
CA ASN A 130 -10.08 10.61 -10.62
C ASN A 130 -9.78 9.11 -10.44
N ASP A 131 -8.73 8.58 -11.08
CA ASP A 131 -8.32 7.19 -10.90
C ASP A 131 -7.67 6.98 -9.52
N VAL A 132 -6.90 7.97 -9.04
CA VAL A 132 -6.35 7.99 -7.67
C VAL A 132 -7.49 7.98 -6.63
N LEU A 133 -8.47 8.88 -6.80
CA LEU A 133 -9.66 8.97 -5.93
C LEU A 133 -10.44 7.65 -5.90
N GLN A 134 -10.71 7.07 -7.07
CA GLN A 134 -11.46 5.82 -7.18
C GLN A 134 -10.74 4.67 -6.46
N GLN A 135 -9.41 4.56 -6.62
CA GLN A 135 -8.61 3.53 -5.97
C GLN A 135 -8.60 3.70 -4.45
N MET A 136 -8.38 4.91 -3.93
CA MET A 136 -8.47 5.20 -2.49
C MET A 136 -9.85 4.85 -1.92
N ARG A 137 -10.92 5.19 -2.62
CA ARG A 137 -12.31 4.92 -2.19
C ARG A 137 -12.61 3.44 -2.05
N SER A 138 -11.99 2.59 -2.88
CA SER A 138 -12.17 1.14 -2.79
C SER A 138 -11.52 0.52 -1.54
N LYS A 139 -10.63 1.27 -0.87
CA LYS A 139 -9.74 0.79 0.20
C LYS A 139 -9.96 1.46 1.56
N SER A 140 -10.45 2.70 1.59
CA SER A 140 -10.57 3.51 2.81
C SER A 140 -11.99 3.99 3.09
N LYS A 141 -12.28 4.37 4.34
CA LYS A 141 -13.57 4.96 4.72
C LYS A 141 -13.66 6.44 4.32
N ILE A 142 -12.61 7.21 4.59
CA ILE A 142 -12.52 8.65 4.29
C ILE A 142 -11.33 8.92 3.37
N GLN A 143 -11.55 9.72 2.32
CA GLN A 143 -10.51 10.15 1.40
C GLN A 143 -10.30 11.65 1.50
N VAL A 144 -9.05 12.07 1.72
CA VAL A 144 -8.65 13.47 1.71
C VAL A 144 -7.60 13.66 0.63
N ILE A 145 -7.84 14.57 -0.31
CA ILE A 145 -6.85 14.98 -1.30
C ILE A 145 -6.53 16.46 -1.09
N ILE A 146 -5.25 16.78 -1.01
CA ILE A 146 -4.75 18.15 -0.86
C ILE A 146 -3.79 18.43 -2.02
N LEU A 147 -4.15 19.41 -2.85
CA LEU A 147 -3.41 19.73 -4.07
C LEU A 147 -2.79 21.13 -3.98
N ASP A 148 -1.50 21.17 -3.70
CA ASP A 148 -0.66 22.36 -3.74
C ASP A 148 0.07 22.47 -5.10
N ALA A 149 -0.73 22.40 -6.17
CA ALA A 149 -0.20 22.32 -7.53
C ALA A 149 -0.32 23.65 -8.29
N CYS A 150 0.73 24.01 -9.03
CA CYS A 150 0.82 25.18 -9.90
C CYS A 150 0.21 24.89 -11.28
N ARG A 151 -0.75 25.73 -11.70
CA ARG A 151 -1.77 25.36 -12.69
C ARG A 151 -1.79 26.24 -13.92
N ASN A 152 -0.73 26.13 -14.72
CA ASN A 152 -0.77 26.40 -16.16
C ASN A 152 -0.21 25.16 -16.85
N ASN A 153 -0.75 24.76 -17.99
CA ASN A 153 -0.15 23.70 -18.79
C ASN A 153 1.20 24.22 -19.36
N PRO A 154 2.35 23.77 -18.82
CA PRO A 154 3.67 24.27 -19.21
C PRO A 154 4.12 23.71 -20.57
N PHE A 155 3.39 22.73 -21.11
CA PHE A 155 3.74 22.05 -22.35
C PHE A 155 3.26 22.86 -23.57
N PRO A 156 4.05 22.89 -24.66
CA PRO A 156 3.67 23.59 -25.88
C PRO A 156 2.36 23.07 -26.50
N ARG A 157 2.16 21.74 -26.49
CA ARG A 157 0.96 21.09 -27.05
C ARG A 157 -0.26 21.35 -26.18
N LYS A 158 -1.41 21.58 -26.83
CA LYS A 158 -2.68 21.85 -26.16
C LYS A 158 -3.77 20.82 -26.46
N ASP A 159 -3.65 19.97 -27.46
CA ASP A 159 -4.64 18.95 -27.83
C ASP A 159 -4.18 17.55 -27.43
N TYR A 160 -5.01 16.83 -26.67
CA TYR A 160 -4.69 15.50 -26.14
C TYR A 160 -5.87 14.55 -26.24
N TRP A 161 -5.57 13.26 -26.41
CA TRP A 161 -6.56 12.20 -26.38
C TRP A 161 -7.05 11.96 -24.96
N LEU A 162 -8.37 11.91 -24.78
CA LEU A 162 -9.04 11.39 -23.60
C LEU A 162 -10.13 10.43 -24.05
N ARG A 163 -9.92 9.13 -23.81
CA ARG A 163 -10.84 8.06 -24.25
C ARG A 163 -11.04 8.08 -25.76
N ASP A 164 -12.22 8.43 -26.26
CA ASP A 164 -12.59 8.46 -27.66
C ASP A 164 -12.55 9.88 -28.27
N GLN A 165 -12.10 10.89 -27.50
CA GLN A 165 -12.15 12.29 -27.91
C GLN A 165 -10.77 12.95 -27.88
N LEU A 166 -10.47 13.75 -28.91
CA LEU A 166 -9.33 14.66 -28.92
C LEU A 166 -9.78 16.01 -28.36
N LEU A 167 -9.28 16.37 -27.19
CA LEU A 167 -9.72 17.53 -26.44
C LEU A 167 -8.60 18.54 -26.30
N THR A 168 -8.93 19.82 -26.50
CA THR A 168 -8.01 20.92 -26.21
C THR A 168 -8.00 21.19 -24.72
N ALA A 169 -6.82 21.19 -24.10
CA ALA A 169 -6.53 21.72 -22.78
C ALA A 169 -6.85 23.22 -22.77
N THR A 170 -8.13 23.53 -22.50
CA THR A 170 -8.63 24.89 -22.32
C THR A 170 -8.67 25.23 -20.83
N GLY A 171 -8.15 26.40 -20.48
CA GLY A 171 -8.21 26.96 -19.14
C GLY A 171 -6.85 27.01 -18.42
N THR A 172 -6.72 27.99 -17.55
CA THR A 172 -5.76 27.98 -16.43
C THR A 172 -6.38 27.19 -15.28
N GLY A 173 -5.60 26.76 -14.30
CA GLY A 173 -6.18 26.03 -13.18
C GLY A 173 -6.46 24.55 -13.48
N LEU A 174 -7.19 23.93 -12.58
CA LEU A 174 -7.45 22.50 -12.53
C LEU A 174 -8.91 22.40 -12.04
N ALA A 175 -9.66 21.49 -12.66
CA ALA A 175 -11.11 21.40 -12.67
C ALA A 175 -11.71 21.29 -11.28
N GLN A 176 -12.95 21.76 -11.13
CA GLN A 176 -13.76 21.32 -10.00
C GLN A 176 -14.01 19.81 -10.12
N VAL A 177 -13.58 19.06 -9.10
CA VAL A 177 -13.87 17.63 -8.99
C VAL A 177 -15.19 17.45 -8.27
N ARG A 178 -16.08 16.60 -8.78
CA ARG A 178 -17.29 16.20 -8.06
C ARG A 178 -16.89 15.28 -6.91
N SER A 179 -17.21 15.68 -5.68
CA SER A 179 -16.96 14.86 -4.50
C SER A 179 -17.92 13.66 -4.46
N SER A 180 -17.36 12.46 -4.30
CA SER A 180 -18.11 11.26 -3.91
C SER A 180 -18.31 11.22 -2.39
N LEU A 181 -19.22 10.43 -1.85
CA LEU A 181 -19.42 10.28 -0.39
C LEU A 181 -18.10 10.11 0.38
N ASN A 182 -17.97 10.79 1.54
CA ASN A 182 -16.81 10.74 2.44
C ASN A 182 -15.48 11.20 1.83
N THR A 183 -15.53 12.20 0.95
CA THR A 183 -14.35 12.76 0.29
C THR A 183 -14.18 14.26 0.60
N LEU A 184 -12.97 14.69 0.93
CA LEU A 184 -12.55 16.08 0.95
C LEU A 184 -11.47 16.31 -0.10
N ILE A 185 -11.64 17.32 -0.95
CA ILE A 185 -10.63 17.74 -1.92
C ILE A 185 -10.32 19.22 -1.67
N ALA A 186 -9.11 19.50 -1.22
CA ALA A 186 -8.58 20.83 -1.00
C ALA A 186 -7.64 21.23 -2.14
N PHE A 187 -7.79 22.45 -2.61
CA PHE A 187 -7.00 23.08 -3.65
C PHE A 187 -6.31 24.31 -3.08
N ALA A 188 -5.04 24.51 -3.44
CA ALA A 188 -4.30 25.69 -3.02
C ALA A 188 -4.90 27.01 -3.54
N THR A 189 -5.73 26.97 -4.59
CA THR A 189 -6.43 28.13 -5.14
C THR A 189 -7.79 27.73 -5.73
N GLU A 190 -8.64 28.71 -6.05
CA GLU A 190 -9.95 28.52 -6.68
C GLU A 190 -9.88 27.79 -8.03
N PRO A 191 -10.92 27.01 -8.41
CA PRO A 191 -10.98 26.38 -9.73
C PRO A 191 -10.78 27.41 -10.86
N GLY A 192 -9.87 27.10 -11.78
CA GLY A 192 -9.51 28.02 -12.87
C GLY A 192 -8.37 29.01 -12.55
N ALA A 193 -8.00 29.20 -11.28
CA ALA A 193 -6.93 30.10 -10.86
C ALA A 193 -5.56 29.40 -10.75
N VAL A 194 -4.49 30.19 -10.63
CA VAL A 194 -3.10 29.71 -10.49
C VAL A 194 -2.62 29.94 -9.06
N ALA A 195 -2.02 28.92 -8.44
CA ALA A 195 -1.41 29.04 -7.11
C ALA A 195 -0.11 29.86 -7.18
N TYR A 196 0.19 30.63 -6.14
CA TYR A 196 1.36 31.49 -6.09
C TYR A 196 2.52 30.76 -5.42
N ASP A 197 3.73 30.85 -5.99
CA ASP A 197 4.93 30.25 -5.39
C ASP A 197 5.34 30.98 -4.09
N GLY A 198 4.88 32.21 -3.87
CA GLY A 198 5.27 33.00 -2.70
C GLY A 198 6.72 33.51 -2.76
N ALA A 199 7.09 34.29 -1.75
CA ALA A 199 8.46 34.83 -1.62
C ALA A 199 9.37 33.94 -0.76
N GLY A 200 8.78 33.00 -0.01
CA GLY A 200 9.47 32.15 0.95
C GLY A 200 10.04 30.87 0.35
N ASP A 201 10.37 29.96 1.26
CA ASP A 201 10.86 28.62 0.96
C ASP A 201 9.75 27.57 0.83
N LEU A 202 8.64 27.79 1.52
CA LEU A 202 7.42 27.00 1.41
C LEU A 202 6.38 27.77 0.59
N SER A 203 5.49 27.04 -0.08
CA SER A 203 4.33 27.66 -0.71
C SER A 203 3.46 28.34 0.36
N PRO A 204 2.75 29.44 0.03
CA PRO A 204 1.82 30.09 0.97
C PRO A 204 0.77 29.11 1.53
N PHE A 205 0.31 28.17 0.70
CA PHE A 205 -0.69 27.18 1.09
C PHE A 205 -0.11 26.13 2.04
N SER A 206 1.04 25.53 1.70
CA SER A 206 1.73 24.55 2.53
C SER A 206 2.05 25.11 3.91
N LEU A 207 2.64 26.31 3.96
CA LEU A 207 2.98 26.98 5.21
C LEU A 207 1.74 27.22 6.09
N ALA A 208 0.63 27.69 5.48
CA ALA A 208 -0.61 27.91 6.21
C ALA A 208 -1.24 26.58 6.68
N PHE A 209 -1.21 25.55 5.83
CA PHE A 209 -1.73 24.22 6.15
C PHE A 209 -1.00 23.60 7.33
N SER A 210 0.32 23.45 7.29
CA SER A 210 1.09 22.80 8.36
C SER A 210 0.93 23.51 9.70
N ARG A 211 0.86 24.85 9.70
CA ARG A 211 0.60 25.63 10.91
C ARG A 211 -0.78 25.36 11.51
N ARG A 212 -1.81 25.17 10.69
CA ARG A 212 -3.21 25.00 11.14
C ARG A 212 -3.59 23.53 11.37
N ALA A 213 -2.97 22.60 10.66
CA ALA A 213 -3.28 21.17 10.73
C ALA A 213 -2.94 20.53 12.08
N LEU A 214 -1.99 21.12 12.82
CA LEU A 214 -1.62 20.69 14.16
C LEU A 214 -2.52 21.27 15.26
N ALA A 215 -3.54 22.05 14.92
CA ALA A 215 -4.51 22.52 15.90
C ALA A 215 -5.27 21.31 16.50
N PRO A 216 -5.14 21.04 17.81
CA PRO A 216 -5.68 19.84 18.41
C PRO A 216 -7.20 19.87 18.40
N ASN A 217 -7.80 18.72 18.12
CA ASN A 217 -9.24 18.48 18.20
C ASN A 217 -10.08 19.42 17.32
N GLN A 218 -9.48 19.99 16.28
CA GLN A 218 -10.16 20.86 15.31
C GLN A 218 -10.60 20.07 14.07
N GLU A 219 -11.86 20.27 13.67
CA GLU A 219 -12.41 19.68 12.47
C GLU A 219 -11.76 20.25 11.20
N ILE A 220 -11.53 19.39 10.20
CA ILE A 220 -10.71 19.69 9.03
C ILE A 220 -11.27 20.82 8.14
N ARG A 221 -12.59 20.97 7.97
CA ARG A 221 -13.17 22.12 7.23
C ARG A 221 -12.92 23.43 7.97
N THR A 222 -12.92 23.40 9.30
CA THR A 222 -12.56 24.57 10.11
C THR A 222 -11.08 24.90 9.97
N VAL A 223 -10.21 23.88 9.96
CA VAL A 223 -8.77 24.04 9.64
C VAL A 223 -8.60 24.67 8.26
N MET A 224 -9.26 24.14 7.23
CA MET A 224 -9.18 24.67 5.86
C MET A 224 -9.71 26.10 5.72
N SER A 225 -10.75 26.46 6.48
CA SER A 225 -11.24 27.84 6.55
C SER A 225 -10.21 28.80 7.14
N ALA A 226 -9.42 28.35 8.13
CA ALA A 226 -8.32 29.12 8.69
C ALA A 226 -7.13 29.19 7.71
N VAL A 227 -6.80 28.09 7.02
CA VAL A 227 -5.80 28.07 5.94
C VAL A 227 -6.15 29.08 4.86
N ARG A 228 -7.41 29.09 4.39
CA ARG A 228 -7.88 30.08 3.40
C ARG A 228 -7.61 31.51 3.85
N ARG A 229 -7.98 31.85 5.09
CA ARG A 229 -7.78 33.18 5.65
C ARG A 229 -6.30 33.58 5.63
N ASP A 230 -5.43 32.69 6.08
CA ASP A 230 -4.00 32.94 6.18
C ASP A 230 -3.35 33.11 4.79
N VAL A 231 -3.76 32.31 3.81
CA VAL A 231 -3.25 32.39 2.43
C VAL A 231 -3.73 33.68 1.76
N VAL A 232 -5.00 34.04 1.91
CA VAL A 232 -5.55 35.29 1.37
C VAL A 232 -4.81 36.49 1.96
N GLU A 233 -4.53 36.49 3.27
CA GLU A 233 -3.76 37.54 3.92
C GLU A 233 -2.32 37.59 3.41
N ALA A 234 -1.61 36.45 3.40
CA ALA A 234 -0.22 36.37 2.97
C ALA A 234 -0.02 36.74 1.49
N THR A 235 -1.01 36.45 0.65
CA THR A 235 -0.96 36.74 -0.79
C THR A 235 -1.67 38.05 -1.18
N LYS A 236 -2.21 38.79 -0.20
CA LYS A 236 -3.01 40.02 -0.43
C LYS A 236 -4.20 39.78 -1.37
N GLY A 237 -4.82 38.61 -1.26
CA GLY A 237 -5.98 38.19 -2.06
C GLY A 237 -5.66 37.63 -3.44
N LEU A 238 -4.38 37.47 -3.81
CA LEU A 238 -3.98 36.89 -5.10
C LEU A 238 -4.23 35.38 -5.17
N GLN A 239 -4.32 34.71 -4.02
CA GLN A 239 -4.59 33.28 -3.93
C GLN A 239 -5.68 33.02 -2.89
N VAL A 240 -6.71 32.28 -3.30
CA VAL A 240 -7.84 31.91 -2.43
C VAL A 240 -7.97 30.40 -2.42
N PRO A 241 -7.53 29.70 -1.37
CA PRO A 241 -7.71 28.26 -1.26
C PRO A 241 -9.18 27.85 -1.33
N TRP A 242 -9.44 26.72 -1.96
CA TRP A 242 -10.80 26.22 -2.20
C TRP A 242 -10.91 24.76 -1.79
N GLU A 243 -12.06 24.34 -1.26
CA GLU A 243 -12.34 22.94 -0.96
C GLU A 243 -13.70 22.50 -1.48
N ASN A 244 -13.79 21.22 -1.82
CA ASN A 244 -15.04 20.52 -2.03
C ASN A 244 -15.13 19.35 -1.04
N SER A 245 -16.20 19.31 -0.25
CA SER A 245 -16.40 18.31 0.79
C SER A 245 -17.76 17.64 0.69
N SER A 246 -17.74 16.33 0.86
CA SER A 246 -18.90 15.44 1.01
C SER A 246 -18.75 14.58 2.27
N LEU A 247 -17.90 15.02 3.21
CA LEU A 247 -17.70 14.36 4.49
C LEU A 247 -19.02 14.31 5.26
N ILE A 248 -19.43 13.11 5.64
CA ILE A 248 -20.59 12.90 6.52
C ILE A 248 -20.18 13.12 7.97
N ASP A 249 -19.08 12.47 8.38
CA ASP A 249 -18.57 12.52 9.75
C ASP A 249 -17.50 13.60 9.91
N GLU A 250 -17.28 14.01 11.16
CA GLU A 250 -16.21 14.95 11.51
C GLU A 250 -14.83 14.29 11.37
N VAL A 251 -13.96 14.93 10.59
CA VAL A 251 -12.57 14.51 10.42
C VAL A 251 -11.67 15.47 11.17
N VAL A 252 -10.88 14.93 12.08
CA VAL A 252 -9.90 15.69 12.88
C VAL A 252 -8.52 15.14 12.56
N LEU A 253 -7.66 16.00 12.00
CA LEU A 253 -6.29 15.65 11.65
C LEU A 253 -5.48 15.36 12.92
N MET A 254 -5.38 16.32 13.83
CA MET A 254 -4.67 16.17 15.09
C MET A 254 -5.64 15.82 16.23
N ARG A 255 -5.81 14.53 16.53
CA ARG A 255 -6.56 14.08 17.71
C ARG A 255 -5.60 14.00 18.91
N ARG A 256 -5.93 14.72 19.98
CA ARG A 256 -5.24 14.62 21.27
C ARG A 256 -6.24 14.10 22.28
N SER A 257 -5.97 12.93 22.84
CA SER A 257 -6.86 12.32 23.83
C SER A 257 -6.50 12.84 25.21
N SER A 258 -7.48 13.35 25.94
CA SER A 258 -7.31 13.78 27.32
C SER A 258 -7.19 12.56 28.25
N ARG A 259 -5.97 12.04 28.41
CA ARG A 259 -5.69 10.90 29.29
C ARG A 259 -4.58 11.23 30.25
N LEU A 260 -4.96 12.01 31.26
CA LEU A 260 -4.13 12.20 32.45
C LEU A 260 -4.17 10.94 33.30
N SER A 261 -3.00 10.36 33.55
CA SER A 261 -2.86 9.24 34.49
C SER A 261 -2.48 9.77 35.87
N LEU A 262 -3.23 9.36 36.89
CA LEU A 262 -2.93 9.59 38.30
C LEU A 262 -3.03 8.26 39.06
N PRO A 263 -2.20 8.02 40.10
CA PRO A 263 -2.31 6.82 40.91
C PRO A 263 -3.64 6.74 41.67
N PRO A 264 -4.18 5.53 41.92
CA PRO A 264 -5.55 5.32 42.41
C PRO A 264 -5.76 5.53 43.92
N VAL A 265 -5.07 6.49 44.55
CA VAL A 265 -4.98 6.82 45.99
C VAL A 265 -3.66 6.38 46.60
N LEU A 266 -2.98 7.35 47.22
CA LEU A 266 -1.74 7.13 47.98
C LEU A 266 -2.01 7.33 49.46
N GLU A 267 -1.22 6.65 50.30
CA GLU A 267 -1.25 6.81 51.75
C GLU A 267 0.13 7.25 52.25
N LYS A 268 0.18 8.28 53.10
CA LYS A 268 1.44 8.84 53.61
C LYS A 268 1.36 9.11 55.11
N VAL A 269 2.42 8.78 55.83
CA VAL A 269 2.56 9.14 57.25
C VAL A 269 3.23 10.51 57.35
N VAL A 270 2.66 11.42 58.13
CA VAL A 270 3.20 12.77 58.39
C VAL A 270 3.35 12.97 59.89
N LEU A 271 4.47 13.53 60.33
CA LEU A 271 4.77 13.73 61.75
C LEU A 271 4.49 15.17 62.21
N SER A 272 3.73 15.31 63.30
CA SER A 272 3.40 16.62 63.88
C SER A 272 4.60 17.24 64.58
N GLY A 273 4.94 18.49 64.25
CA GLY A 273 6.04 19.22 64.89
C GLY A 273 7.43 18.87 64.38
N ALA A 274 7.55 18.03 63.34
CA ALA A 274 8.81 17.70 62.67
C ALA A 274 9.22 18.73 61.60
N GLY A 275 8.37 19.73 61.33
CA GLY A 275 8.53 20.66 60.21
C GLY A 275 7.96 20.10 58.89
N PRO A 276 8.29 20.72 57.75
CA PRO A 276 7.72 20.35 56.45
C PRO A 276 8.16 18.96 55.99
N VAL A 277 7.20 18.06 55.78
CA VAL A 277 7.43 16.68 55.29
C VAL A 277 7.04 16.58 53.82
N GLY A 278 7.91 16.03 52.98
CA GLY A 278 7.62 15.77 51.56
C GLY A 278 6.49 14.77 51.35
N LEU A 279 5.58 15.09 50.42
CA LEU A 279 4.44 14.23 50.11
C LEU A 279 4.74 13.19 49.03
N ASP A 280 5.79 13.39 48.23
CA ASP A 280 6.28 12.48 47.19
C ASP A 280 5.18 12.01 46.21
N LEU A 281 4.25 12.89 45.87
CA LEU A 281 3.22 12.63 44.87
C LEU A 281 3.87 12.48 43.49
N PRO A 282 3.54 11.44 42.69
CA PRO A 282 4.13 11.30 41.38
C PRO A 282 3.68 12.43 40.45
N GLU A 283 4.58 12.84 39.55
CA GLU A 283 4.23 13.82 38.51
C GLU A 283 3.13 13.22 37.63
N PRO A 284 1.98 13.92 37.44
CA PRO A 284 0.97 13.47 36.50
C PRO A 284 1.58 13.35 35.11
N VAL A 285 1.22 12.30 34.37
CA VAL A 285 1.70 12.11 33.00
C VAL A 285 0.54 12.29 32.04
N ASP A 286 0.75 13.17 31.07
CA ASP A 286 -0.07 13.27 29.88
C ASP A 286 0.60 12.43 28.79
N VAL A 287 -0.10 11.39 28.35
CA VAL A 287 0.41 10.38 27.41
C VAL A 287 0.75 10.96 26.03
N ASP A 288 0.21 12.13 25.72
CA ASP A 288 0.36 12.86 24.46
C ASP A 288 1.31 14.07 24.60
N GLY A 289 1.88 14.31 25.78
CA GLY A 289 2.86 15.36 26.06
C GLY A 289 2.26 16.74 26.35
N GLY A 290 1.01 16.78 26.81
CA GLY A 290 0.30 18.00 27.20
C GLY A 290 0.93 18.71 28.39
N THR A 291 0.76 20.02 28.48
CA THR A 291 1.17 20.78 29.66
C THR A 291 0.13 20.60 30.75
N ILE A 292 0.55 20.15 31.93
CA ILE A 292 -0.36 19.82 33.02
C ILE A 292 -0.34 20.91 34.08
N THR A 293 -1.53 21.35 34.46
CA THR A 293 -1.78 22.21 35.60
C THR A 293 -2.52 21.42 36.67
N VAL A 294 -2.23 21.66 37.94
CA VAL A 294 -2.91 20.99 39.05
C VAL A 294 -3.60 22.03 39.92
N SER A 295 -4.90 21.83 40.19
CA SER A 295 -5.63 22.59 41.19
C SER A 295 -5.75 21.80 42.49
N ILE A 296 -5.52 22.47 43.63
CA ILE A 296 -5.78 21.88 44.94
C ILE A 296 -7.27 22.06 45.28
N ASP A 297 -8.06 21.02 45.06
CA ASP A 297 -9.51 21.06 45.28
C ASP A 297 -9.85 21.06 46.78
N ARG A 298 -9.11 20.28 47.58
CA ARG A 298 -9.25 20.24 49.04
C ARG A 298 -7.88 20.12 49.71
N PRO A 299 -7.34 21.19 50.34
CA PRO A 299 -6.11 21.09 51.11
C PRO A 299 -6.34 20.31 52.43
N PRO A 300 -5.25 19.77 53.04
CA PRO A 300 -5.31 19.15 54.35
C PRO A 300 -5.85 20.11 55.43
N THR A 301 -6.52 19.55 56.42
CA THR A 301 -7.14 20.27 57.55
C THR A 301 -6.29 20.25 58.82
N LEU A 302 -5.43 19.25 58.99
CA LEU A 302 -4.55 19.07 60.15
C LEU A 302 -3.18 19.75 59.98
N GLY A 303 -2.88 20.29 58.79
CA GLY A 303 -1.60 20.94 58.50
C GLY A 303 -1.67 21.91 57.33
N ARG A 304 -0.55 22.59 57.05
CA ARG A 304 -0.39 23.53 55.93
C ARG A 304 0.28 22.83 54.75
N LEU A 305 -0.37 22.88 53.59
CA LEU A 305 0.25 22.44 52.34
C LEU A 305 1.20 23.53 51.84
N MET A 306 2.41 23.14 51.46
CA MET A 306 3.46 24.06 51.02
C MET A 306 4.15 23.59 49.74
N LEU A 307 4.64 24.55 48.96
CA LEU A 307 5.51 24.35 47.82
C LEU A 307 6.65 25.38 47.89
N ASP A 308 7.91 24.92 47.87
CA ASP A 308 9.09 25.79 47.93
C ASP A 308 9.01 26.88 49.04
N GLY A 309 8.47 26.51 50.20
CA GLY A 309 8.31 27.38 51.37
C GLY A 309 7.11 28.33 51.36
N LYS A 310 6.23 28.25 50.36
CA LYS A 310 4.98 29.04 50.27
C LYS A 310 3.76 28.16 50.54
N VAL A 311 2.80 28.68 51.32
CA VAL A 311 1.54 27.98 51.60
C VAL A 311 0.65 27.99 50.35
N ILE A 312 0.07 26.83 50.03
CA ILE A 312 -0.88 26.65 48.93
C ILE A 312 -2.30 26.50 49.52
N GLU A 313 -3.19 27.40 49.14
CA GLU A 313 -4.59 27.40 49.58
C GLU A 313 -5.50 26.63 48.60
N ALA A 314 -6.75 26.40 49.00
CA ALA A 314 -7.76 25.80 48.14
C ALA A 314 -7.93 26.60 46.83
N GLY A 315 -8.00 25.90 45.70
CA GLY A 315 -8.02 26.51 44.37
C GLY A 315 -6.65 26.97 43.86
N GLY A 316 -5.58 26.81 44.64
CA GLY A 316 -4.22 27.11 44.21
C GLY A 316 -3.82 26.29 42.97
N LEU A 317 -3.28 26.97 41.96
CA LEU A 317 -2.82 26.38 40.71
C LEU A 317 -1.29 26.20 40.73
N ILE A 318 -0.83 24.97 40.53
CA ILE A 318 0.59 24.61 40.40
C ILE A 318 0.82 23.87 39.08
N GLN A 319 2.08 23.70 38.65
CA GLN A 319 2.40 22.88 37.48
C GLN A 319 2.48 21.39 37.87
N GLY A 320 2.24 20.48 36.93
CA GLY A 320 2.35 19.03 37.17
C GLY A 320 3.69 18.61 37.79
N LYS A 321 4.80 19.15 37.27
CA LYS A 321 6.17 18.97 37.80
C LYS A 321 6.40 19.46 39.23
N ASP A 322 5.48 20.26 39.78
CA ASP A 322 5.59 20.78 41.15
C ASP A 322 4.96 19.81 42.16
N LEU A 323 4.11 18.88 41.70
CA LEU A 323 3.39 17.93 42.56
C LEU A 323 4.33 17.06 43.42
N PRO A 324 5.44 16.50 42.88
CA PRO A 324 6.41 15.75 43.69
C PRO A 324 7.12 16.56 44.78
N ARG A 325 7.08 17.90 44.67
CA ARG A 325 7.77 18.82 45.59
C ARG A 325 6.85 19.38 46.67
N LEU A 326 5.57 18.96 46.71
CA LEU A 326 4.65 19.37 47.75
C LEU A 326 5.10 18.85 49.12
N GLN A 327 4.94 19.70 50.13
CA GLN A 327 5.26 19.40 51.52
C GLN A 327 4.05 19.69 52.40
N MET A 328 3.90 18.94 53.50
CA MET A 328 2.90 19.21 54.54
C MET A 328 3.60 19.53 55.84
N ASP A 329 3.24 20.66 56.46
CA ASP A 329 3.72 21.08 57.77
C ASP A 329 2.59 20.99 58.80
N VAL A 330 2.73 20.11 59.77
CA VAL A 330 1.75 19.88 60.84
C VAL A 330 2.28 20.45 62.14
N LEU A 331 1.49 21.32 62.78
CA LEU A 331 1.89 21.95 64.04
C LEU A 331 2.01 20.92 65.18
N LYS A 332 2.90 21.22 66.13
CA LYS A 332 3.12 20.37 67.30
C LYS A 332 1.84 20.23 68.14
N GLY A 333 1.51 19.00 68.56
CA GLY A 333 0.37 18.69 69.43
C GLY A 333 -0.90 18.16 68.72
N ILE A 334 -0.81 17.82 67.43
CA ILE A 334 -1.88 17.25 66.60
C ILE A 334 -1.55 15.77 66.29
N GLY A 335 -2.54 14.87 66.26
CA GLY A 335 -2.32 13.48 65.82
C GLY A 335 -1.99 12.46 66.92
N GLU A 336 -2.52 12.65 68.14
CA GLU A 336 -2.57 11.58 69.16
C GLU A 336 -4.01 11.03 69.32
N PRO A 337 -4.23 9.71 69.24
CA PRO A 337 -3.22 8.66 69.05
C PRO A 337 -2.81 8.44 67.58
N GLU A 338 -3.65 8.78 66.61
CA GLU A 338 -3.38 8.80 65.16
C GLU A 338 -4.59 9.46 64.48
N GLU A 339 -4.40 10.54 63.73
CA GLU A 339 -5.50 11.24 63.03
C GLU A 339 -5.36 11.09 61.52
N MET A 340 -6.50 10.95 60.84
CA MET A 340 -6.55 10.84 59.38
C MET A 340 -6.90 12.20 58.77
N ASP A 341 -6.19 12.58 57.73
CA ASP A 341 -6.50 13.77 56.93
C ASP A 341 -6.41 13.43 55.44
N MET A 342 -6.81 14.35 54.58
CA MET A 342 -6.76 14.12 53.14
C MET A 342 -6.42 15.37 52.34
N LEU A 343 -5.76 15.15 51.22
CA LEU A 343 -5.54 16.12 50.15
C LEU A 343 -6.26 15.61 48.90
N ALA A 344 -7.12 16.44 48.31
CA ALA A 344 -7.69 16.18 46.99
C ALA A 344 -7.22 17.24 46.00
N TYR A 345 -6.85 16.79 44.80
CA TYR A 345 -6.36 17.66 43.73
C TYR A 345 -6.89 17.19 42.37
N ALA A 346 -6.97 18.11 41.41
CA ALA A 346 -7.33 17.81 40.03
C ALA A 346 -6.20 18.26 39.10
N ALA A 347 -5.64 17.32 38.35
CA ALA A 347 -4.75 17.61 37.25
C ALA A 347 -5.59 17.89 36.00
N ARG A 348 -5.21 18.92 35.24
CA ARG A 348 -5.82 19.29 33.96
C ARG A 348 -4.76 19.55 32.91
N ASP A 349 -4.96 19.03 31.72
CA ASP A 349 -4.10 19.27 30.57
C ASP A 349 -4.62 20.48 29.78
N ASN A 350 -3.79 20.98 28.85
CA ASN A 350 -4.14 22.10 27.99
C ASN A 350 -5.10 21.74 26.84
N TRP A 351 -5.57 20.49 26.78
CA TRP A 351 -6.49 19.96 25.78
C TRP A 351 -7.89 19.63 26.35
N GLY A 352 -8.12 19.94 27.63
CA GLY A 352 -9.41 19.80 28.30
C GLY A 352 -9.58 18.49 29.07
N GLY A 353 -8.51 17.72 29.26
CA GLY A 353 -8.52 16.57 30.15
C GLY A 353 -8.47 16.94 31.61
N GLU A 354 -9.07 16.08 32.42
CA GLU A 354 -9.06 16.20 33.88
C GLU A 354 -8.92 14.82 34.51
N ALA A 355 -8.01 14.70 35.47
CA ALA A 355 -7.92 13.55 36.36
C ALA A 355 -7.89 14.03 37.80
N LYS A 356 -8.52 13.29 38.70
CA LYS A 356 -8.59 13.62 40.13
C LYS A 356 -7.74 12.66 40.93
N GLY A 357 -6.92 13.22 41.80
CA GLY A 357 -6.08 12.48 42.73
C GLY A 357 -6.49 12.73 44.17
N MET A 358 -6.21 11.76 45.02
CA MET A 358 -6.46 11.83 46.45
C MET A 358 -5.29 11.21 47.21
N LEU A 359 -4.79 11.91 48.21
CA LEU A 359 -3.77 11.46 49.13
C LEU A 359 -4.37 11.43 50.53
N VAL A 360 -4.24 10.29 51.20
CA VAL A 360 -4.70 10.10 52.56
C VAL A 360 -3.49 10.16 53.51
N PHE A 361 -3.59 10.99 54.54
CA PHE A 361 -2.54 11.18 55.53
C PHE A 361 -2.86 10.41 56.81
N ARG A 362 -1.86 9.74 57.38
CA ARG A 362 -1.82 9.30 58.78
C ARG A 362 -0.92 10.24 59.57
N VAL A 363 -1.50 11.09 60.40
CA VAL A 363 -0.75 12.05 61.21
C VAL A 363 -0.40 11.42 62.56
N LYS A 364 0.90 11.44 62.91
CA LYS A 364 1.44 10.90 64.17
C LYS A 364 2.23 11.94 64.95
N SER A 365 2.27 11.81 66.27
CA SER A 365 3.09 12.66 67.14
C SER A 365 4.60 12.45 66.92
N ALA A 366 5.38 13.53 66.82
CA ALA A 366 6.84 13.48 66.78
C ALA A 366 7.49 13.52 68.18
N GLU A 367 6.71 13.45 69.26
CA GLU A 367 7.25 13.58 70.62
C GLU A 367 7.99 12.31 71.09
N GLY A 368 9.15 12.53 71.72
CA GLY A 368 9.98 11.46 72.29
C GLY A 368 10.89 10.76 71.27
N THR A 369 11.70 9.81 71.76
CA THR A 369 12.63 9.00 70.95
C THR A 369 11.95 8.22 69.83
N GLN A 370 10.64 8.00 69.95
CA GLN A 370 9.83 7.31 68.95
C GLN A 370 9.59 8.17 67.69
N GLY A 371 9.42 9.49 67.82
CA GLY A 371 9.28 10.41 66.69
C GLY A 371 10.56 10.56 65.86
N GLU A 372 11.73 10.66 66.52
CA GLU A 372 13.04 10.69 65.86
C GLU A 372 13.33 9.39 65.09
N GLN A 373 12.94 8.23 65.65
CA GLN A 373 13.05 6.93 64.97
C GLN A 373 12.15 6.84 63.73
N ILE A 374 10.92 7.35 63.80
CA ILE A 374 10.01 7.36 62.65
C ILE A 374 10.54 8.29 61.55
N MET A 375 11.04 9.50 61.88
CA MET A 375 11.68 10.38 60.88
C MET A 375 12.87 9.73 60.20
N ALA A 376 13.78 9.14 60.98
CA ALA A 376 14.95 8.45 60.42
C ALA A 376 14.55 7.24 59.54
N SER A 377 13.48 6.53 59.90
CA SER A 377 12.91 5.43 59.09
C SER A 377 12.35 5.95 57.77
N LEU A 378 11.57 7.03 57.80
CA LEU A 378 10.98 7.64 56.59
C LEU A 378 12.05 8.17 55.64
N GLU A 379 13.09 8.83 56.15
CA GLU A 379 14.22 9.29 55.34
C GLU A 379 15.03 8.13 54.74
N ALA A 380 15.20 7.03 55.48
CA ALA A 380 15.87 5.83 54.99
C ALA A 380 15.03 5.13 53.91
N GLU A 381 13.72 5.00 54.12
CA GLU A 381 12.76 4.47 53.14
C GLU A 381 12.79 5.29 51.84
N GLN A 382 12.79 6.62 51.92
CA GLN A 382 12.84 7.50 50.75
C GLN A 382 14.15 7.33 49.97
N LYS A 383 15.31 7.28 50.66
CA LYS A 383 16.61 7.01 50.02
C LYS A 383 16.64 5.63 49.35
N GLN A 384 16.04 4.62 50.00
CA GLN A 384 15.94 3.27 49.45
C GLN A 384 15.03 3.22 48.21
N GLN A 385 13.92 3.96 48.20
CA GLN A 385 13.02 4.07 47.05
C GLN A 385 13.71 4.72 45.84
N VAL A 386 14.46 5.82 46.03
CA VAL A 386 15.21 6.45 44.93
C VAL A 386 16.24 5.48 44.35
N LEU A 387 16.94 4.73 45.21
CA LEU A 387 17.90 3.71 44.77
C LEU A 387 17.21 2.58 43.99
N GLN A 388 16.08 2.05 44.50
CA GLN A 388 15.30 1.01 43.82
C GLN A 388 14.78 1.47 42.46
N ARG A 389 14.26 2.69 42.37
CA ARG A 389 13.82 3.29 41.08
C ARG A 389 14.97 3.45 40.11
N GLY A 390 16.16 3.83 40.60
CA GLY A 390 17.37 3.84 39.78
C GLY A 390 17.70 2.46 39.18
N ILE A 391 17.60 1.40 39.99
CA ILE A 391 17.78 0.01 39.54
C ILE A 391 16.72 -0.37 38.50
N HIS A 392 15.45 -0.04 38.74
CA HIS A 392 14.37 -0.33 37.80
C HIS A 392 14.55 0.41 36.46
N VAL A 393 14.94 1.69 36.47
CA VAL A 393 15.25 2.47 35.25
C VAL A 393 16.40 1.82 34.48
N THR A 394 17.46 1.41 35.17
CA THR A 394 18.59 0.70 34.54
C THR A 394 18.14 -0.64 33.94
N GLY A 395 17.39 -1.45 34.69
CA GLY A 395 16.90 -2.75 34.21
C GLY A 395 15.94 -2.62 33.03
N ALA A 396 15.06 -1.61 33.03
CA ALA A 396 14.18 -1.32 31.91
C ALA A 396 14.97 -0.87 30.66
N ALA A 397 16.05 -0.09 30.84
CA ALA A 397 16.91 0.29 29.73
C ALA A 397 17.65 -0.91 29.13
N GLU A 398 18.20 -1.78 29.98
CA GLU A 398 18.87 -3.01 29.57
C GLU A 398 17.93 -3.98 28.84
N ALA A 399 16.64 -4.02 29.22
CA ALA A 399 15.62 -4.82 28.54
C ALA A 399 15.30 -4.33 27.11
N ILE A 400 15.62 -3.08 26.79
CA ILE A 400 15.38 -2.45 25.48
C ILE A 400 16.66 -2.38 24.64
N GLU A 401 17.78 -2.02 25.28
CA GLU A 401 19.07 -1.79 24.64
C GLU A 401 19.50 -2.98 23.78
N SER A 402 19.90 -2.69 22.54
CA SER A 402 20.51 -3.67 21.63
C SER A 402 19.60 -4.85 21.24
N ARG A 403 18.28 -4.77 21.49
CA ARG A 403 17.31 -5.69 20.87
C ARG A 403 17.18 -5.39 19.38
N GLU A 404 17.28 -6.45 18.58
CA GLU A 404 16.90 -6.45 17.18
C GLU A 404 15.68 -7.37 17.03
N ILE A 405 14.55 -6.79 16.64
CA ILE A 405 13.27 -7.50 16.53
C ILE A 405 12.87 -7.55 15.06
N ASP A 406 12.72 -8.76 14.52
CA ASP A 406 12.17 -8.97 13.19
C ASP A 406 10.67 -8.66 13.17
N VAL A 407 10.27 -7.79 12.26
CA VAL A 407 8.90 -7.31 12.15
C VAL A 407 8.36 -7.57 10.74
N PRO A 408 7.57 -8.64 10.54
CA PRO A 408 7.05 -9.00 9.22
C PRO A 408 6.15 -7.92 8.62
N VAL A 409 6.38 -7.58 7.35
CA VAL A 409 5.65 -6.54 6.62
C VAL A 409 4.26 -7.06 6.21
N GLY A 410 3.24 -6.21 6.40
CA GLY A 410 1.88 -6.45 5.92
C GLY A 410 1.08 -7.49 6.71
N VAL A 411 1.59 -8.07 7.80
CA VAL A 411 0.79 -8.98 8.66
C VAL A 411 0.00 -8.26 9.75
N GLY A 412 0.02 -6.93 9.75
CA GLY A 412 -0.56 -6.07 10.79
C GLY A 412 0.43 -5.72 11.91
N PRO A 413 -0.04 -5.12 13.02
CA PRO A 413 0.81 -4.74 14.15
C PRO A 413 1.45 -5.96 14.85
N VAL A 414 2.76 -5.94 14.98
CA VAL A 414 3.58 -6.98 15.63
C VAL A 414 3.87 -6.56 17.07
N ALA A 415 3.57 -7.43 18.04
CA ALA A 415 3.88 -7.19 19.45
C ALA A 415 5.39 -7.19 19.69
N LEU A 416 5.90 -6.20 20.44
CA LEU A 416 7.34 -6.05 20.68
C LEU A 416 7.84 -6.85 21.89
N ASN A 417 6.97 -7.15 22.86
CA ASN A 417 7.24 -7.97 24.05
C ASN A 417 8.57 -7.59 24.72
N LEU A 418 8.64 -6.37 25.25
CA LEU A 418 9.89 -5.82 25.80
C LEU A 418 10.26 -6.41 27.18
N ASP A 419 9.32 -7.06 27.88
CA ASP A 419 9.52 -7.79 29.14
C ASP A 419 10.29 -6.98 30.19
N LEU A 420 9.77 -5.80 30.56
CA LEU A 420 10.42 -4.92 31.54
C LEU A 420 10.47 -5.57 32.93
N PRO A 421 11.60 -5.50 33.67
CA PRO A 421 11.77 -6.16 34.96
C PRO A 421 11.21 -5.34 36.14
N THR A 422 10.09 -4.65 35.93
CA THR A 422 9.46 -3.78 36.95
C THR A 422 7.99 -3.55 36.60
N ASP A 423 7.16 -3.41 37.64
CA ASP A 423 5.75 -2.99 37.54
C ASP A 423 5.53 -1.61 38.18
N ASP A 424 6.61 -0.89 38.51
CA ASP A 424 6.55 0.38 39.23
C ASP A 424 5.89 1.47 38.38
N SER A 425 4.69 1.90 38.78
CA SER A 425 3.92 2.94 38.09
C SER A 425 4.59 4.32 38.09
N ALA A 426 5.63 4.54 38.90
CA ALA A 426 6.42 5.76 38.88
C ALA A 426 7.43 5.81 37.71
N ILE A 427 7.55 4.72 36.95
CA ILE A 427 8.43 4.62 35.79
C ILE A 427 7.62 4.86 34.51
N SER A 428 8.18 5.69 33.64
CA SER A 428 7.60 6.00 32.34
C SER A 428 8.65 5.97 31.24
N LEU A 429 8.21 5.67 30.02
CA LEU A 429 9.04 5.63 28.83
C LEU A 429 8.54 6.68 27.84
N LYS A 430 9.29 7.77 27.71
CA LYS A 430 8.99 8.79 26.70
C LYS A 430 9.64 8.42 25.39
N VAL A 431 8.89 8.38 24.29
CA VAL A 431 9.46 8.19 22.95
C VAL A 431 10.39 9.36 22.63
N SER A 432 11.69 9.09 22.48
CA SER A 432 12.73 10.08 22.16
C SER A 432 13.19 10.01 20.71
N ASN A 433 12.97 8.88 20.03
CA ASN A 433 13.12 8.75 18.58
C ASN A 433 11.97 7.90 18.03
N TYR A 434 11.05 8.54 17.31
CA TYR A 434 9.92 7.88 16.65
C TYR A 434 10.36 7.34 15.28
N PRO A 435 9.98 6.10 14.90
CA PRO A 435 10.43 5.51 13.65
C PRO A 435 9.94 6.30 12.44
N GLY A 436 10.84 6.60 11.49
CA GLY A 436 10.50 7.37 10.29
C GLY A 436 9.55 6.67 9.30
N LYS A 437 9.37 5.35 9.46
CA LYS A 437 8.47 4.48 8.69
C LYS A 437 7.72 3.54 9.63
N GLY A 438 6.45 3.28 9.35
CA GLY A 438 5.60 2.40 10.14
C GLY A 438 4.98 3.11 11.34
N THR A 439 4.21 2.35 12.12
CA THR A 439 3.40 2.91 13.21
C THR A 439 3.68 2.18 14.52
N LEU A 440 4.01 2.94 15.57
CA LEU A 440 3.96 2.45 16.93
C LEU A 440 2.54 2.61 17.47
N SER A 441 2.02 1.57 18.11
CA SER A 441 0.65 1.59 18.62
C SER A 441 0.50 0.73 19.87
N LEU A 442 -0.54 1.07 20.62
CA LEU A 442 -1.16 0.26 21.66
C LEU A 442 -2.46 -0.32 21.09
N PRO A 443 -3.10 -1.30 21.75
CA PRO A 443 -4.34 -1.91 21.24
C PRO A 443 -5.48 -0.92 20.96
N ASP A 444 -5.47 0.23 21.63
CA ASP A 444 -6.54 1.22 21.61
C ASP A 444 -6.13 2.60 21.02
N ARG A 445 -4.84 2.83 20.75
CA ARG A 445 -4.36 4.09 20.11
C ARG A 445 -3.04 3.93 19.34
N ALA A 446 -2.84 4.75 18.32
CA ALA A 446 -1.52 4.98 17.74
C ALA A 446 -0.72 5.94 18.64
N LEU A 447 0.61 5.80 18.65
CA LEU A 447 1.50 6.71 19.38
C LEU A 447 1.95 7.86 18.47
N SER A 448 2.16 9.04 19.05
CA SER A 448 2.75 10.19 18.37
C SER A 448 4.23 10.33 18.73
N PRO A 449 4.98 11.17 17.99
CA PRO A 449 6.21 11.75 18.53
C PRO A 449 5.93 12.34 19.92
N GLU A 450 6.87 12.18 20.86
CA GLU A 450 6.77 12.63 22.26
C GLU A 450 5.79 11.86 23.17
N SER A 451 5.10 10.82 22.68
CA SER A 451 4.22 10.03 23.53
C SER A 451 4.97 9.43 24.72
N THR A 452 4.30 9.38 25.87
CA THR A 452 4.83 8.75 27.08
C THR A 452 4.01 7.51 27.41
N LEU A 453 4.69 6.39 27.62
CA LEU A 453 4.12 5.12 28.02
C LEU A 453 4.36 4.88 29.50
N ILE A 454 3.36 4.37 30.20
CA ILE A 454 3.57 3.76 31.53
C ILE A 454 3.96 2.30 31.35
N VAL A 455 4.61 1.71 32.37
CA VAL A 455 5.12 0.33 32.34
C VAL A 455 4.11 -0.69 31.79
N GLY A 456 2.86 -0.70 32.29
CA GLY A 456 1.84 -1.65 31.84
C GLY A 456 1.41 -1.50 30.37
N GLU A 457 1.63 -0.34 29.74
CA GLU A 457 1.36 -0.13 28.32
C GLU A 457 2.49 -0.71 27.45
N VAL A 458 3.71 -0.81 27.99
CA VAL A 458 4.87 -1.32 27.25
C VAL A 458 4.71 -2.80 26.89
N GLU A 459 4.04 -3.58 27.74
CA GLU A 459 3.77 -5.00 27.49
C GLU A 459 2.91 -5.25 26.24
N VAL A 460 2.03 -4.30 25.92
CA VAL A 460 1.11 -4.39 24.77
C VAL A 460 1.55 -3.47 23.62
N LEU A 461 2.77 -2.95 23.66
CA LEU A 461 3.35 -2.13 22.61
C LEU A 461 3.53 -2.95 21.34
N ARG A 462 3.08 -2.39 20.22
CA ARG A 462 3.13 -3.00 18.90
C ARG A 462 3.78 -2.07 17.90
N TYR A 463 4.38 -2.66 16.87
CA TYR A 463 4.89 -1.95 15.71
C TYR A 463 4.33 -2.58 14.44
N GLU A 464 3.77 -1.75 13.56
CA GLU A 464 3.39 -2.16 12.21
C GLU A 464 4.38 -1.56 11.20
N PRO A 465 5.19 -2.37 10.50
CA PRO A 465 6.09 -1.89 9.46
C PRO A 465 5.32 -1.27 8.29
N GLN A 466 5.84 -0.17 7.75
CA GLN A 466 5.33 0.41 6.50
C GLN A 466 5.53 -0.57 5.34
N ILE A 467 4.53 -0.71 4.46
CA ILE A 467 4.66 -1.52 3.25
C ILE A 467 5.81 -1.00 2.37
N GLY A 468 6.67 -1.91 1.90
CA GLY A 468 7.88 -1.57 1.15
C GLY A 468 9.09 -1.15 2.00
N ALA A 469 8.99 -1.19 3.33
CA ALA A 469 10.15 -1.03 4.20
C ALA A 469 11.02 -2.29 4.20
N SER A 470 12.34 -2.10 4.04
CA SER A 470 13.35 -3.16 4.07
C SER A 470 14.58 -2.81 4.91
N ALA A 471 14.79 -1.52 5.18
CA ALA A 471 15.84 -1.05 6.06
C ALA A 471 15.36 -1.10 7.52
N PRO A 472 16.19 -1.54 8.46
CA PRO A 472 15.87 -1.44 9.87
C PRO A 472 15.61 0.00 10.31
N VAL A 473 14.73 0.16 11.28
CA VAL A 473 14.43 1.44 11.92
C VAL A 473 14.82 1.39 13.39
N GLU A 474 15.30 2.51 13.90
CA GLU A 474 15.59 2.66 15.32
C GLU A 474 14.41 3.29 16.04
N VAL A 475 14.13 2.80 17.23
CA VAL A 475 13.17 3.39 18.16
C VAL A 475 13.91 3.62 19.47
N ALA A 476 13.83 4.84 19.99
CA ALA A 476 14.48 5.20 21.25
C ALA A 476 13.46 5.72 22.26
N PHE A 477 13.70 5.38 23.52
CA PHE A 477 12.94 5.84 24.66
C PHE A 477 13.87 6.54 25.66
N GLU A 478 13.38 7.59 26.29
CA GLU A 478 13.93 8.13 27.52
C GLU A 478 13.12 7.54 28.69
N ILE A 479 13.74 6.63 29.44
CA ILE A 479 13.13 5.98 30.61
C ILE A 479 13.34 6.87 31.82
N ARG A 480 12.27 7.16 32.55
CA ARG A 480 12.26 8.17 33.62
C ARG A 480 11.59 7.63 34.87
N ALA A 481 12.15 7.97 36.01
CA ALA A 481 11.47 7.93 37.30
C ALA A 481 11.15 9.35 37.77
N ASP A 482 10.05 9.51 38.51
CA ASP A 482 9.66 10.75 39.22
C ASP A 482 10.75 11.32 40.15
N SER A 483 11.70 10.48 40.61
CA SER A 483 12.87 10.86 41.40
C SER A 483 13.94 11.64 40.59
N GLY A 484 13.70 11.88 39.30
CA GLY A 484 14.61 12.59 38.40
C GLY A 484 15.70 11.73 37.77
N VAL A 485 15.71 10.41 38.04
CA VAL A 485 16.62 9.47 37.38
C VAL A 485 16.10 9.20 35.97
N SER A 486 16.97 9.31 34.97
CA SER A 486 16.63 8.94 33.59
C SER A 486 17.76 8.20 32.89
N LYS A 487 17.40 7.36 31.92
CA LYS A 487 18.34 6.65 31.06
C LYS A 487 17.73 6.47 29.66
N PRO A 488 18.47 6.81 28.59
CA PRO A 488 18.04 6.52 27.23
C PRO A 488 18.21 5.03 26.92
N ALA A 489 17.32 4.48 26.11
CA ALA A 489 17.44 3.11 25.58
C ALA A 489 16.97 3.07 24.13
N THR A 490 17.67 2.32 23.29
CA THR A 490 17.38 2.20 21.85
C THR A 490 17.27 0.74 21.45
N MET A 491 16.24 0.43 20.67
CA MET A 491 16.06 -0.86 20.01
C MET A 491 16.00 -0.68 18.49
N LYS A 492 16.25 -1.78 17.79
CA LYS A 492 16.20 -1.86 16.33
C LYS A 492 15.06 -2.78 15.91
N LEU A 493 14.23 -2.30 14.98
CA LEU A 493 13.16 -3.07 14.37
C LEU A 493 13.54 -3.34 12.91
N SER A 494 13.58 -4.60 12.51
CA SER A 494 14.05 -5.04 11.20
C SER A 494 12.88 -5.56 10.37
N PRO A 495 12.36 -4.78 9.40
CA PRO A 495 11.31 -5.23 8.49
C PRO A 495 11.72 -6.48 7.72
N THR A 496 10.86 -7.48 7.71
CA THR A 496 11.07 -8.73 6.97
C THR A 496 9.91 -9.03 6.02
N VAL A 497 10.23 -9.63 4.88
CA VAL A 497 9.24 -10.15 3.93
C VAL A 497 9.06 -11.63 4.20
N ASP A 498 7.82 -12.11 4.25
CA ASP A 498 7.58 -13.54 4.45
C ASP A 498 8.06 -14.33 3.21
N PRO A 499 8.70 -15.50 3.40
CA PRO A 499 9.12 -16.34 2.27
C PRO A 499 7.99 -16.69 1.28
N CYS A 500 6.74 -16.78 1.72
CA CYS A 500 5.60 -17.01 0.82
C CYS A 500 5.38 -15.83 -0.16
N ASP A 501 5.48 -14.58 0.32
CA ASP A 501 5.31 -13.39 -0.52
C ASP A 501 6.33 -13.43 -1.68
N SER A 502 7.60 -13.77 -1.38
CA SER A 502 8.67 -13.84 -2.39
C SER A 502 8.54 -15.04 -3.33
N ALA A 503 7.96 -16.16 -2.86
CA ALA A 503 7.86 -17.39 -3.64
C ALA A 503 6.58 -17.47 -4.50
N ALA A 504 5.54 -16.73 -4.14
CA ALA A 504 4.23 -16.85 -4.76
C ALA A 504 3.39 -15.55 -4.76
N GLY A 505 3.97 -14.37 -4.52
CA GLY A 505 3.29 -13.09 -4.69
C GLY A 505 2.91 -12.80 -6.15
N GLU A 506 1.82 -12.08 -6.39
CA GLU A 506 1.29 -11.76 -7.73
C GLU A 506 1.64 -10.32 -8.16
N PRO A 507 2.12 -10.11 -9.40
CA PRO A 507 2.27 -8.77 -9.95
C PRO A 507 0.99 -7.92 -9.90
N LEU A 508 1.17 -6.65 -9.53
CA LEU A 508 0.09 -5.67 -9.38
C LEU A 508 -0.98 -6.05 -8.35
N ASP A 509 -0.74 -7.00 -7.45
CA ASP A 509 -1.66 -7.28 -6.35
C ASP A 509 -1.81 -6.05 -5.45
N LEU A 510 -3.06 -5.62 -5.25
CA LEU A 510 -3.39 -4.47 -4.41
C LEU A 510 -3.15 -4.74 -2.92
N GLN A 511 -2.96 -6.00 -2.55
CA GLN A 511 -2.72 -6.47 -1.18
C GLN A 511 -1.35 -7.16 -1.05
N GLY A 512 -0.55 -7.13 -2.12
CA GLY A 512 0.81 -7.67 -2.14
C GLY A 512 1.82 -6.72 -1.49
N VAL A 513 2.89 -7.30 -0.96
CA VAL A 513 3.99 -6.56 -0.30
C VAL A 513 5.32 -6.64 -1.06
N VAL A 514 5.32 -7.34 -2.19
CA VAL A 514 6.47 -7.51 -3.10
C VAL A 514 6.03 -7.35 -4.56
N PRO A 515 6.97 -7.17 -5.52
CA PRO A 515 6.64 -7.08 -6.95
C PRO A 515 5.90 -8.30 -7.52
N GLY A 516 6.08 -9.49 -6.92
CA GLY A 516 5.45 -10.75 -7.34
C GLY A 516 6.22 -11.48 -8.44
N LEU A 517 5.75 -12.69 -8.76
CA LEU A 517 6.29 -13.61 -9.75
C LEU A 517 5.23 -14.00 -10.76
N LEU A 518 5.61 -14.21 -12.02
CA LEU A 518 4.75 -14.81 -13.04
C LEU A 518 4.48 -16.29 -12.72
N PRO A 519 3.39 -16.89 -13.22
CA PRO A 519 3.03 -18.28 -12.90
C PRO A 519 4.10 -19.33 -13.25
N ASN A 520 4.99 -19.05 -14.20
CA ASN A 520 6.10 -19.90 -14.63
C ASN A 520 7.40 -19.69 -13.81
N GLU A 521 7.45 -18.67 -12.97
CA GLU A 521 8.59 -18.35 -12.09
C GLU A 521 8.41 -18.95 -10.67
N ILE A 522 7.20 -19.41 -10.33
CA ILE A 522 6.89 -20.01 -9.03
C ILE A 522 7.61 -21.37 -8.88
N GLY A 523 8.47 -21.46 -7.87
CA GLY A 523 9.25 -22.65 -7.52
C GLY A 523 8.41 -23.79 -6.90
N ALA A 524 8.97 -25.00 -6.91
CA ALA A 524 8.31 -26.20 -6.38
C ALA A 524 8.15 -26.19 -4.84
N ASP A 525 8.96 -25.42 -4.13
CA ASP A 525 8.95 -25.26 -2.68
C ASP A 525 7.93 -24.21 -2.18
N ALA A 526 7.38 -23.38 -3.08
CA ALA A 526 6.43 -22.32 -2.75
C ALA A 526 5.22 -22.81 -1.95
N VAL A 527 4.70 -24.01 -2.25
CA VAL A 527 3.56 -24.59 -1.52
C VAL A 527 3.88 -24.74 -0.02
N LYS A 528 5.08 -25.25 0.31
CA LYS A 528 5.49 -25.47 1.70
C LYS A 528 5.66 -24.14 2.44
N LEU A 529 6.27 -23.14 1.79
CA LEU A 529 6.46 -21.81 2.35
C LEU A 529 5.10 -21.15 2.65
N CYS A 530 4.17 -21.20 1.70
CA CYS A 530 2.85 -20.62 1.87
C CYS A 530 1.94 -21.38 2.84
N GLU A 531 2.06 -22.70 2.96
CA GLU A 531 1.40 -23.46 4.03
C GLU A 531 1.89 -23.01 5.43
N ALA A 532 3.18 -22.72 5.57
CA ALA A 532 3.74 -22.20 6.82
C ALA A 532 3.23 -20.78 7.13
N ALA A 533 3.20 -19.89 6.14
CA ALA A 533 2.68 -18.53 6.28
C ALA A 533 1.20 -18.52 6.67
N VAL A 534 0.37 -19.33 5.99
CA VAL A 534 -1.06 -19.50 6.31
C VAL A 534 -1.28 -20.03 7.73
N LYS A 535 -0.37 -20.86 8.24
CA LYS A 535 -0.43 -21.37 9.61
C LYS A 535 -0.04 -20.30 10.63
N ALA A 536 0.99 -19.52 10.36
CA ALA A 536 1.47 -18.46 11.23
C ALA A 536 0.48 -17.27 11.27
N TYR A 537 -0.13 -16.95 10.14
CA TYR A 537 -0.99 -15.77 9.95
C TYR A 537 -2.34 -16.16 9.31
N PRO A 538 -3.23 -16.86 10.03
CA PRO A 538 -4.45 -17.45 9.46
C PRO A 538 -5.47 -16.42 8.94
N ASP A 539 -5.40 -15.18 9.44
CA ASP A 539 -6.29 -14.06 9.10
C ASP A 539 -5.77 -13.22 7.92
N VAL A 540 -4.51 -13.39 7.54
CA VAL A 540 -3.92 -12.69 6.39
C VAL A 540 -4.39 -13.36 5.09
N ALA A 541 -5.33 -12.71 4.41
CA ALA A 541 -5.97 -13.25 3.21
C ALA A 541 -4.98 -13.50 2.05
N ARG A 542 -3.94 -12.65 1.91
CA ARG A 542 -2.95 -12.76 0.82
C ARG A 542 -2.20 -14.08 0.84
N PHE A 543 -1.79 -14.59 2.00
CA PHE A 543 -1.05 -15.86 2.08
C PHE A 543 -1.90 -17.05 1.62
N ARG A 544 -3.23 -16.98 1.79
CA ARG A 544 -4.13 -18.00 1.24
C ARG A 544 -4.23 -17.92 -0.29
N TYR A 545 -4.23 -16.70 -0.82
CA TYR A 545 -4.21 -16.48 -2.26
C TYR A 545 -2.89 -16.96 -2.87
N GLU A 546 -1.75 -16.60 -2.28
CA GLU A 546 -0.41 -17.04 -2.69
C GLU A 546 -0.24 -18.56 -2.59
N LEU A 547 -0.78 -19.19 -1.52
CA LEU A 547 -0.88 -20.65 -1.45
C LEU A 547 -1.70 -21.21 -2.63
N GLY A 548 -2.81 -20.56 -2.98
CA GLY A 548 -3.60 -20.87 -4.17
C GLY A 548 -2.77 -20.83 -5.46
N ARG A 549 -1.97 -19.78 -5.65
CA ARG A 549 -1.06 -19.66 -6.81
C ARG A 549 0.01 -20.75 -6.82
N ALA A 550 0.64 -21.02 -5.68
CA ALA A 550 1.62 -22.09 -5.54
C ALA A 550 1.03 -23.48 -5.83
N LEU A 551 -0.22 -23.73 -5.40
CA LEU A 551 -0.94 -24.97 -5.68
C LEU A 551 -1.32 -25.10 -7.16
N LEU A 552 -1.70 -24.01 -7.83
CA LEU A 552 -1.92 -24.00 -9.28
C LEU A 552 -0.61 -24.31 -10.02
N ALA A 553 0.49 -23.67 -9.64
CA ALA A 553 1.81 -23.93 -10.22
C ALA A 553 2.26 -25.39 -10.03
N ALA A 554 1.89 -26.01 -8.91
CA ALA A 554 2.12 -27.43 -8.61
C ALA A 554 1.09 -28.39 -9.22
N GLY A 555 0.10 -27.91 -9.99
CA GLY A 555 -0.93 -28.72 -10.63
C GLY A 555 -2.01 -29.27 -9.68
N LYS A 556 -2.07 -28.79 -8.43
CA LYS A 556 -3.03 -29.22 -7.40
C LYS A 556 -4.33 -28.39 -7.46
N VAL A 557 -4.99 -28.41 -8.62
CA VAL A 557 -6.07 -27.48 -8.98
C VAL A 557 -7.23 -27.41 -7.97
N ASP A 558 -7.72 -28.54 -7.46
CA ASP A 558 -8.84 -28.54 -6.50
C ASP A 558 -8.49 -27.88 -5.17
N GLN A 559 -7.27 -28.12 -4.67
CA GLN A 559 -6.78 -27.49 -3.44
C GLN A 559 -6.57 -25.99 -3.66
N ALA A 560 -6.01 -25.64 -4.82
CA ALA A 560 -5.78 -24.27 -5.26
C ALA A 560 -7.09 -23.47 -5.25
N ARG A 561 -8.13 -23.96 -5.92
CA ARG A 561 -9.45 -23.33 -5.97
C ARG A 561 -10.03 -23.09 -4.57
N LYS A 562 -9.88 -24.06 -3.66
CA LYS A 562 -10.34 -23.91 -2.28
C LYS A 562 -9.57 -22.81 -1.54
N ALA A 563 -8.25 -22.76 -1.68
CA ALA A 563 -7.42 -21.72 -1.06
C ALA A 563 -7.75 -20.32 -1.61
N ILE A 564 -7.93 -20.20 -2.93
CA ILE A 564 -8.33 -18.96 -3.61
C ILE A 564 -9.72 -18.52 -3.13
N GLN A 565 -10.70 -19.43 -3.04
CA GLN A 565 -12.02 -19.12 -2.49
C GLN A 565 -11.93 -18.61 -1.04
N GLN A 566 -11.14 -19.27 -0.20
CA GLN A 566 -10.93 -18.83 1.19
C GLN A 566 -10.28 -17.44 1.29
N ALA A 567 -9.41 -17.08 0.35
CA ALA A 567 -8.83 -15.74 0.27
C ALA A 567 -9.88 -14.70 -0.18
N ALA A 568 -10.66 -15.02 -1.21
CA ALA A 568 -11.74 -14.17 -1.71
C ALA A 568 -12.81 -13.91 -0.63
N ASP A 569 -13.20 -14.94 0.13
CA ASP A 569 -14.16 -14.83 1.25
C ASP A 569 -13.65 -13.91 2.38
N ARG A 570 -12.32 -13.73 2.48
CA ARG A 570 -11.66 -12.81 3.40
C ARG A 570 -11.37 -11.44 2.78
N GLY A 571 -11.94 -11.16 1.61
CA GLY A 571 -11.82 -9.87 0.94
C GLY A 571 -10.58 -9.71 0.07
N HIS A 572 -9.86 -10.79 -0.26
CA HIS A 572 -8.72 -10.71 -1.19
C HIS A 572 -9.18 -10.41 -2.62
N VAL A 573 -8.90 -9.22 -3.12
CA VAL A 573 -9.45 -8.69 -4.39
C VAL A 573 -8.95 -9.48 -5.59
N ARG A 574 -7.64 -9.75 -5.67
CA ARG A 574 -7.05 -10.52 -6.77
C ARG A 574 -7.54 -11.98 -6.79
N ALA A 575 -7.90 -12.54 -5.63
CA ALA A 575 -8.43 -13.91 -5.57
C ALA A 575 -9.81 -14.00 -6.24
N VAL A 576 -10.63 -12.95 -6.13
CA VAL A 576 -11.91 -12.83 -6.85
C VAL A 576 -11.68 -12.89 -8.36
N PHE A 577 -10.70 -12.14 -8.86
CA PHE A 577 -10.31 -12.22 -10.28
C PHE A 577 -9.89 -13.64 -10.68
N GLU A 578 -9.05 -14.28 -9.88
CA GLU A 578 -8.51 -15.61 -10.17
C GLU A 578 -9.63 -16.66 -10.26
N LEU A 579 -10.65 -16.60 -9.41
CA LEU A 579 -11.85 -17.44 -9.54
C LEU A 579 -12.53 -17.24 -10.91
N GLY A 580 -12.64 -16.00 -11.37
CA GLY A 580 -13.14 -15.68 -12.71
C GLY A 580 -12.29 -16.30 -13.82
N TYR A 581 -10.97 -16.27 -13.67
CA TYR A 581 -10.03 -16.89 -14.60
C TYR A 581 -10.20 -18.41 -14.67
N LEU A 582 -10.41 -19.10 -13.54
CA LEU A 582 -10.69 -20.54 -13.51
C LEU A 582 -11.98 -20.89 -14.28
N TYR A 583 -13.06 -20.11 -14.12
CA TYR A 583 -14.30 -20.29 -14.90
C TYR A 583 -14.15 -19.95 -16.38
N ALA A 584 -13.36 -18.94 -16.72
CA ALA A 584 -13.13 -18.55 -18.10
C ALA A 584 -12.34 -19.59 -18.89
N THR A 585 -11.38 -20.25 -18.24
CA THR A 585 -10.48 -21.24 -18.84
C THR A 585 -10.96 -22.68 -18.70
N GLY A 586 -11.81 -22.96 -17.71
CA GLY A 586 -12.24 -24.31 -17.37
C GLY A 586 -11.21 -25.08 -16.53
N THR A 587 -10.32 -24.38 -15.83
CA THR A 587 -9.29 -24.99 -14.98
C THR A 587 -9.94 -25.50 -13.69
N GLY A 588 -10.19 -26.81 -13.62
CA GLY A 588 -10.84 -27.47 -12.48
C GLY A 588 -12.35 -27.25 -12.35
N VAL A 589 -12.96 -26.59 -13.31
CA VAL A 589 -14.40 -26.30 -13.40
C VAL A 589 -14.86 -26.35 -14.86
N ALA A 590 -16.18 -26.46 -15.10
CA ALA A 590 -16.71 -26.26 -16.45
C ALA A 590 -16.54 -24.80 -16.88
N VAL A 591 -16.27 -24.57 -18.17
CA VAL A 591 -16.19 -23.23 -18.73
C VAL A 591 -17.53 -22.52 -18.58
N ASP A 592 -17.54 -21.39 -17.88
CA ASP A 592 -18.71 -20.51 -17.74
C ASP A 592 -18.27 -19.04 -17.83
N ARG A 593 -18.41 -18.46 -19.01
CA ARG A 593 -18.01 -17.07 -19.29
C ARG A 593 -18.89 -16.05 -18.57
N LYS A 594 -20.16 -16.37 -18.31
CA LYS A 594 -21.07 -15.45 -17.62
C LYS A 594 -20.72 -15.37 -16.14
N GLN A 595 -20.43 -16.51 -15.52
CA GLN A 595 -19.93 -16.57 -14.16
C GLN A 595 -18.56 -15.88 -14.04
N ALA A 596 -17.63 -16.13 -14.98
CA ALA A 596 -16.34 -15.44 -15.03
C ALA A 596 -16.49 -13.92 -15.06
N ASN A 597 -17.38 -13.40 -15.91
CA ASN A 597 -17.65 -11.97 -16.03
C ASN A 597 -18.21 -11.35 -14.73
N THR A 598 -18.95 -12.13 -13.92
CA THR A 598 -19.44 -11.68 -12.60
C THR A 598 -18.27 -11.44 -11.64
N PHE A 599 -17.30 -12.35 -11.62
CA PHE A 599 -16.08 -12.21 -10.83
C PHE A 599 -15.19 -11.07 -11.33
N TYR A 600 -15.00 -10.95 -12.66
CA TYR A 600 -14.21 -9.87 -13.24
C TYR A 600 -14.80 -8.49 -12.95
N ALA A 601 -16.12 -8.32 -13.03
CA ALA A 601 -16.79 -7.08 -12.66
C ALA A 601 -16.60 -6.75 -11.17
N ALA A 602 -16.77 -7.74 -10.28
CA ALA A 602 -16.57 -7.55 -8.85
C ALA A 602 -15.12 -7.16 -8.48
N ALA A 603 -14.13 -7.79 -9.13
CA ALA A 603 -12.72 -7.42 -8.95
C ALA A 603 -12.44 -6.01 -9.50
N ALA A 604 -12.95 -5.68 -10.70
CA ALA A 604 -12.79 -4.34 -11.30
C ALA A 604 -13.40 -3.23 -10.42
N ASP A 605 -14.57 -3.48 -9.83
CA ASP A 605 -15.24 -2.54 -8.92
C ASP A 605 -14.44 -2.30 -7.63
N LYS A 606 -13.58 -3.25 -7.24
CA LYS A 606 -12.62 -3.15 -6.13
C LYS A 606 -11.25 -2.62 -6.54
N GLY A 607 -11.09 -2.15 -7.76
CA GLY A 607 -9.85 -1.53 -8.23
C GLY A 607 -8.87 -2.49 -8.91
N ASP A 608 -9.22 -3.77 -9.10
CA ASP A 608 -8.29 -4.78 -9.58
C ASP A 608 -7.88 -4.58 -11.06
N PRO A 609 -6.60 -4.39 -11.40
CA PRO A 609 -6.21 -4.09 -12.79
C PRO A 609 -6.42 -5.27 -13.77
N TYR A 610 -6.29 -6.53 -13.33
CA TYR A 610 -6.56 -7.67 -14.22
C TYR A 610 -8.08 -7.90 -14.38
N GLY A 611 -8.86 -7.67 -13.31
CA GLY A 611 -10.32 -7.62 -13.32
C GLY A 611 -10.83 -6.53 -14.26
N MET A 612 -10.30 -5.31 -14.17
CA MET A 612 -10.58 -4.21 -15.10
C MET A 612 -10.25 -4.60 -16.54
N THR A 613 -9.10 -5.23 -16.77
CA THR A 613 -8.71 -5.66 -18.13
C THR A 613 -9.66 -6.71 -18.69
N SER A 614 -9.96 -7.75 -17.90
CA SER A 614 -10.79 -8.87 -18.36
C SER A 614 -12.25 -8.48 -18.51
N TRP A 615 -12.76 -7.67 -17.58
CA TRP A 615 -14.10 -7.10 -17.68
C TRP A 615 -14.21 -6.09 -18.83
N GLY A 616 -13.20 -5.23 -18.97
CA GLY A 616 -13.08 -4.28 -20.07
C GLY A 616 -13.09 -4.96 -21.42
N ARG A 617 -12.31 -6.04 -21.58
CA ARG A 617 -12.29 -6.89 -22.78
C ARG A 617 -13.65 -7.53 -23.05
N ALA A 618 -14.29 -8.09 -22.03
CA ALA A 618 -15.61 -8.71 -22.17
C ALA A 618 -16.67 -7.70 -22.65
N LEU A 619 -16.71 -6.50 -22.05
CA LEU A 619 -17.61 -5.42 -22.46
C LEU A 619 -17.29 -4.86 -23.84
N PHE A 620 -16.01 -4.69 -24.17
CA PHE A 620 -15.56 -4.15 -25.45
C PHE A 620 -15.96 -5.05 -26.63
N HIS A 621 -15.84 -6.36 -26.46
CA HIS A 621 -16.17 -7.36 -27.49
C HIS A 621 -17.58 -7.92 -27.40
N GLY A 622 -18.27 -7.81 -26.27
CA GLY A 622 -19.57 -8.46 -26.02
C GLY A 622 -19.45 -9.96 -25.72
N THR A 623 -18.32 -10.41 -25.16
CA THR A 623 -18.07 -11.83 -24.90
C THR A 623 -18.75 -12.26 -23.60
N GLY A 624 -19.90 -12.95 -23.71
CA GLY A 624 -20.66 -13.41 -22.54
C GLY A 624 -21.38 -12.30 -21.78
N VAL A 625 -21.52 -11.11 -22.39
CA VAL A 625 -22.21 -9.93 -21.85
C VAL A 625 -22.71 -9.04 -23.01
N GLN A 626 -23.70 -8.19 -22.77
CA GLN A 626 -24.05 -7.13 -23.71
C GLN A 626 -22.85 -6.19 -23.92
N ARG A 627 -22.52 -5.93 -25.19
CA ARG A 627 -21.39 -5.06 -25.57
C ARG A 627 -21.63 -3.63 -25.11
N ASP A 628 -20.63 -3.07 -24.44
CA ASP A 628 -20.52 -1.66 -24.05
C ASP A 628 -19.07 -1.20 -24.32
N THR A 629 -18.84 -0.71 -25.54
CA THR A 629 -17.49 -0.37 -26.00
C THR A 629 -16.89 0.79 -25.22
N ALA A 630 -17.68 1.81 -24.86
CA ALA A 630 -17.19 2.97 -24.13
C ALA A 630 -16.73 2.59 -22.71
N LYS A 631 -17.55 1.82 -21.99
CA LYS A 631 -17.17 1.31 -20.66
C LYS A 631 -16.00 0.33 -20.74
N GLY A 632 -15.98 -0.53 -21.75
CA GLY A 632 -14.87 -1.46 -22.00
C GLY A 632 -13.55 -0.74 -22.21
N LEU A 633 -13.55 0.31 -23.03
CA LEU A 633 -12.36 1.13 -23.30
C LEU A 633 -11.90 1.90 -22.03
N ASP A 634 -12.81 2.49 -21.26
CA ASP A 634 -12.48 3.18 -20.00
C ASP A 634 -11.78 2.25 -18.99
N LEU A 635 -12.27 1.01 -18.85
CA LEU A 635 -11.65 0.02 -17.97
C LEU A 635 -10.25 -0.41 -18.44
N LEU A 636 -10.05 -0.58 -19.75
CA LEU A 636 -8.73 -0.89 -20.31
C LEU A 636 -7.75 0.26 -20.09
N LEU A 637 -8.17 1.51 -20.30
CA LEU A 637 -7.35 2.70 -20.05
C LEU A 637 -6.97 2.83 -18.57
N LYS A 638 -7.90 2.54 -17.66
CA LYS A 638 -7.62 2.51 -16.21
C LYS A 638 -6.65 1.40 -15.81
N ALA A 639 -6.84 0.19 -16.32
CA ALA A 639 -5.90 -0.89 -16.06
C ALA A 639 -4.48 -0.54 -16.57
N ALA A 640 -4.38 0.06 -17.76
CA ALA A 640 -3.12 0.55 -18.30
C ALA A 640 -2.52 1.67 -17.44
N SER A 641 -3.32 2.61 -16.91
CA SER A 641 -2.82 3.68 -16.03
C SER A 641 -2.28 3.17 -14.69
N MET A 642 -2.66 1.95 -14.29
CA MET A 642 -2.14 1.22 -13.12
C MET A 642 -0.93 0.31 -13.45
N GLY A 643 -0.48 0.32 -14.71
CA GLY A 643 0.69 -0.43 -15.17
C GLY A 643 0.40 -1.82 -15.76
N HIS A 644 -0.87 -2.17 -16.01
CA HIS A 644 -1.23 -3.48 -16.57
C HIS A 644 -0.85 -3.59 -18.06
N THR A 645 0.19 -4.36 -18.37
CA THR A 645 0.81 -4.38 -19.70
C THR A 645 -0.07 -5.08 -20.75
N TYR A 646 -0.84 -6.11 -20.39
CA TYR A 646 -1.81 -6.69 -21.33
C TYR A 646 -2.92 -5.72 -21.73
N ALA A 647 -3.31 -4.78 -20.84
CA ALA A 647 -4.25 -3.74 -21.21
C ALA A 647 -3.62 -2.75 -22.19
N MET A 648 -2.35 -2.40 -22.00
CA MET A 648 -1.58 -1.59 -22.95
C MET A 648 -1.46 -2.27 -24.32
N ASN A 649 -1.23 -3.59 -24.34
CA ASN A 649 -1.19 -4.38 -25.57
C ASN A 649 -2.56 -4.41 -26.28
N ASP A 650 -3.64 -4.61 -25.53
CA ASP A 650 -5.01 -4.56 -26.06
C ASP A 650 -5.33 -3.16 -26.64
N LEU A 651 -4.98 -2.09 -25.93
CA LEU A 651 -5.13 -0.71 -26.40
C LEU A 651 -4.28 -0.43 -27.65
N GLY A 652 -3.04 -0.94 -27.67
CA GLY A 652 -2.17 -0.89 -28.84
C GLY A 652 -2.84 -1.53 -30.06
N ALA A 653 -3.44 -2.71 -29.91
CA ALA A 653 -4.17 -3.37 -30.98
C ALA A 653 -5.45 -2.61 -31.39
N ILE A 654 -6.24 -2.16 -30.41
CA ILE A 654 -7.48 -1.41 -30.63
C ILE A 654 -7.21 -0.14 -31.44
N PHE A 655 -6.19 0.65 -31.07
CA PHE A 655 -5.86 1.88 -31.77
C PHE A 655 -5.10 1.64 -33.08
N THR A 656 -4.39 0.51 -33.24
CA THR A 656 -3.80 0.19 -34.54
C THR A 656 -4.87 -0.06 -35.59
N GLU A 657 -5.94 -0.76 -35.22
CA GLU A 657 -6.92 -1.26 -36.18
C GLU A 657 -8.20 -0.43 -36.27
N GLY A 658 -8.57 0.28 -35.18
CA GLY A 658 -9.86 0.95 -35.06
C GLY A 658 -11.02 -0.05 -35.02
N ARG A 659 -11.40 -0.50 -33.83
CA ARG A 659 -12.43 -1.55 -33.65
C ARG A 659 -13.64 -1.04 -32.87
N ASN A 660 -14.81 -1.61 -33.15
CA ASN A 660 -16.05 -1.41 -32.40
C ASN A 660 -16.50 0.06 -32.25
N GLY A 661 -16.15 0.93 -33.20
CA GLY A 661 -16.48 2.37 -33.15
C GLY A 661 -15.38 3.25 -32.57
N VAL A 662 -14.26 2.67 -32.10
CA VAL A 662 -13.04 3.40 -31.78
C VAL A 662 -12.26 3.68 -33.06
N THR A 663 -11.87 4.92 -33.29
CA THR A 663 -11.07 5.33 -34.46
C THR A 663 -9.64 4.80 -34.34
N ALA A 664 -9.08 4.35 -35.47
CA ALA A 664 -7.67 3.97 -35.53
C ALA A 664 -6.75 5.20 -35.34
N ASP A 665 -5.74 5.07 -34.49
CA ASP A 665 -4.66 6.01 -34.28
C ASP A 665 -3.37 5.23 -33.99
N GLN A 666 -2.53 5.07 -35.00
CA GLN A 666 -1.30 4.28 -34.89
C GLN A 666 -0.26 4.95 -33.98
N ALA A 667 -0.22 6.29 -33.90
CA ALA A 667 0.70 6.99 -33.01
C ALA A 667 0.32 6.76 -31.54
N ARG A 668 -0.99 6.79 -31.25
CA ARG A 668 -1.52 6.42 -29.94
C ARG A 668 -1.27 4.96 -29.60
N ALA A 669 -1.44 4.04 -30.54
CA ALA A 669 -1.09 2.63 -30.36
C ALA A 669 0.39 2.47 -29.94
N VAL A 670 1.29 3.15 -30.65
CA VAL A 670 2.73 3.14 -30.35
C VAL A 670 3.02 3.69 -28.95
N ALA A 671 2.33 4.73 -28.50
CA ALA A 671 2.52 5.30 -27.17
C ALA A 671 2.26 4.26 -26.06
N PHE A 672 1.16 3.50 -26.16
CA PHE A 672 0.86 2.41 -25.23
C PHE A 672 1.89 1.27 -25.30
N LEU A 673 2.32 0.89 -26.51
CA LEU A 673 3.34 -0.16 -26.65
C LEU A 673 4.70 0.28 -26.08
N LYS A 674 5.10 1.55 -26.27
CA LYS A 674 6.31 2.11 -25.64
C LYS A 674 6.20 2.08 -24.11
N ALA A 675 5.03 2.41 -23.55
CA ALA A 675 4.78 2.31 -22.11
C ALA A 675 4.91 0.87 -21.60
N GLY A 676 4.43 -0.13 -22.36
CA GLY A 676 4.63 -1.54 -22.01
C GLY A 676 6.10 -1.98 -22.11
N VAL A 677 6.84 -1.52 -23.12
CA VAL A 677 8.29 -1.80 -23.24
C VAL A 677 9.09 -1.22 -22.07
N GLN A 678 8.72 -0.03 -21.57
CA GLN A 678 9.34 0.55 -20.36
C GLN A 678 9.17 -0.36 -19.13
N ARG A 679 8.10 -1.16 -19.08
CA ARG A 679 7.82 -2.17 -18.04
C ARG A 679 8.39 -3.56 -18.36
N GLN A 680 9.29 -3.64 -19.34
CA GLN A 680 9.89 -4.90 -19.82
C GLN A 680 8.87 -5.92 -20.37
N ASP A 681 7.70 -5.48 -20.84
CA ASP A 681 6.70 -6.39 -21.39
C ASP A 681 7.12 -6.95 -22.75
N MET A 682 7.29 -8.27 -22.82
CA MET A 682 7.76 -8.96 -24.02
C MET A 682 6.75 -8.88 -25.18
N TYR A 683 5.44 -8.84 -24.90
CA TYR A 683 4.41 -8.74 -25.93
C TYR A 683 4.37 -7.34 -26.53
N SER A 684 4.52 -6.29 -25.71
CA SER A 684 4.68 -4.92 -26.17
C SER A 684 5.93 -4.76 -27.03
N MET A 685 7.05 -5.39 -26.66
CA MET A 685 8.28 -5.39 -27.47
C MET A 685 8.03 -6.00 -28.85
N ASN A 686 7.38 -7.17 -28.90
CA ASN A 686 7.04 -7.83 -30.17
C ASN A 686 6.09 -6.98 -31.02
N LEU A 687 5.06 -6.38 -30.44
CA LEU A 687 4.12 -5.52 -31.17
C LEU A 687 4.79 -4.23 -31.66
N LEU A 688 5.61 -3.59 -30.83
CA LEU A 688 6.34 -2.38 -31.20
C LEU A 688 7.39 -2.66 -32.28
N GLY A 689 8.07 -3.81 -32.23
CA GLY A 689 8.98 -4.25 -33.28
C GLY A 689 8.29 -4.37 -34.64
N ARG A 690 7.05 -4.88 -34.67
CA ARG A 690 6.25 -4.92 -35.91
C ARG A 690 5.90 -3.53 -36.42
N ASN A 691 5.62 -2.58 -35.53
CA ASN A 691 5.38 -1.18 -35.90
C ASN A 691 6.65 -0.54 -36.50
N TYR A 692 7.83 -0.74 -35.91
CA TYR A 692 9.09 -0.26 -36.47
C TYR A 692 9.46 -0.92 -37.80
N LEU A 693 9.12 -2.20 -38.03
CA LEU A 693 9.32 -2.85 -39.33
C LEU A 693 8.42 -2.29 -40.42
N SER A 694 7.15 -2.02 -40.10
CA SER A 694 6.15 -1.56 -41.06
C SER A 694 6.16 -0.05 -41.27
N GLY A 695 6.60 0.73 -40.27
CA GLY A 695 6.41 2.18 -40.19
C GLY A 695 5.02 2.58 -39.72
N ALA A 696 4.25 1.69 -39.09
CA ALA A 696 2.92 1.99 -38.58
C ALA A 696 3.00 2.83 -37.29
N GLY A 697 2.62 4.10 -37.38
CA GLY A 697 2.64 5.04 -36.24
C GLY A 697 4.04 5.47 -35.76
N VAL A 698 5.11 5.01 -36.41
CA VAL A 698 6.51 5.37 -36.14
C VAL A 698 7.29 5.45 -37.45
N GLU A 699 8.41 6.17 -37.43
CA GLU A 699 9.38 6.06 -38.53
C GLU A 699 9.89 4.62 -38.64
N LYS A 700 9.87 4.08 -39.86
CA LYS A 700 10.33 2.73 -40.14
C LYS A 700 11.80 2.58 -39.77
N ASN A 701 12.10 1.70 -38.82
CA ASN A 701 13.45 1.43 -38.35
C ASN A 701 13.66 -0.08 -38.10
N PRO A 702 14.12 -0.83 -39.12
CA PRO A 702 14.35 -2.25 -38.99
C PRO A 702 15.40 -2.64 -37.94
N LYS A 703 16.37 -1.77 -37.62
CA LYS A 703 17.35 -2.06 -36.57
C LYS A 703 16.70 -2.06 -35.19
N THR A 704 15.89 -1.04 -34.88
CA THR A 704 15.14 -1.00 -33.63
C THR A 704 14.17 -2.19 -33.51
N ALA A 705 13.55 -2.60 -34.61
CA ALA A 705 12.73 -3.80 -34.60
C ALA A 705 13.55 -5.08 -34.29
N LEU A 706 14.74 -5.21 -34.86
CA LEU A 706 15.67 -6.31 -34.59
C LEU A 706 15.93 -6.43 -33.08
N ASP A 707 16.34 -5.33 -32.45
CA ASP A 707 16.68 -5.28 -31.02
C ASP A 707 15.47 -5.65 -30.15
N LEU A 708 14.28 -5.13 -30.49
CA LEU A 708 13.04 -5.42 -29.78
C LEU A 708 12.64 -6.91 -29.90
N PHE A 709 12.77 -7.51 -31.08
CA PHE A 709 12.46 -8.94 -31.27
C PHE A 709 13.48 -9.85 -30.61
N GLN A 710 14.77 -9.48 -30.61
CA GLN A 710 15.81 -10.21 -29.88
C GLN A 710 15.51 -10.21 -28.38
N LYS A 711 15.24 -9.04 -27.80
CA LYS A 711 14.90 -8.93 -26.38
C LYS A 711 13.61 -9.66 -26.02
N ALA A 712 12.56 -9.53 -26.84
CA ALA A 712 11.33 -10.29 -26.65
C ALA A 712 11.58 -11.81 -26.73
N THR A 713 12.45 -12.26 -27.64
CA THR A 713 12.85 -13.67 -27.76
C THR A 713 13.60 -14.15 -26.52
N GLU A 714 14.51 -13.36 -25.98
CA GLU A 714 15.24 -13.66 -24.73
C GLU A 714 14.29 -13.78 -23.54
N LEU A 715 13.28 -12.91 -23.46
CA LEU A 715 12.23 -12.93 -22.42
C LEU A 715 11.19 -14.05 -22.60
N GLY A 716 11.34 -14.90 -23.62
CA GLY A 716 10.48 -16.07 -23.81
C GLY A 716 9.25 -15.85 -24.69
N GLN A 717 9.13 -14.73 -25.38
CA GLN A 717 7.95 -14.42 -26.20
C GLN A 717 7.76 -15.46 -27.33
N PRO A 718 6.55 -16.00 -27.55
CA PRO A 718 6.34 -17.10 -28.50
C PRO A 718 6.53 -16.76 -29.99
N TYR A 719 6.10 -15.56 -30.41
CA TYR A 719 6.01 -15.12 -31.81
C TYR A 719 7.21 -14.28 -32.29
N ALA A 720 7.99 -13.71 -31.37
CA ALA A 720 9.14 -12.86 -31.64
C ALA A 720 10.25 -13.60 -32.40
N PRO A 721 10.55 -14.90 -32.11
CA PRO A 721 11.53 -15.63 -32.89
C PRO A 721 11.12 -15.74 -34.36
N SER A 722 9.83 -15.88 -34.69
CA SER A 722 9.36 -15.89 -36.10
C SER A 722 9.51 -14.53 -36.78
N ASN A 723 9.26 -13.43 -36.06
CA ASN A 723 9.50 -12.09 -36.60
C ASN A 723 10.99 -11.87 -36.89
N LEU A 724 11.85 -12.27 -35.95
CA LEU A 724 13.30 -12.22 -36.10
C LEU A 724 13.80 -13.13 -37.24
N ALA A 725 13.25 -14.33 -37.35
CA ALA A 725 13.56 -15.29 -38.40
C ALA A 725 13.24 -14.74 -39.79
N ARG A 726 12.08 -14.08 -39.97
CA ARG A 726 11.72 -13.41 -41.23
C ARG A 726 12.73 -12.32 -41.59
N MET A 727 13.19 -11.54 -40.61
CA MET A 727 14.23 -10.52 -40.85
C MET A 727 15.54 -11.13 -41.35
N TYR A 728 16.02 -12.21 -40.74
CA TYR A 728 17.22 -12.93 -41.23
C TYR A 728 16.99 -13.64 -42.56
N ARG A 729 15.80 -14.19 -42.82
CA ARG A 729 15.46 -14.84 -44.09
C ARG A 729 15.50 -13.83 -45.24
N ASP A 730 14.97 -12.64 -45.01
CA ASP A 730 14.72 -11.62 -46.02
C ASP A 730 15.85 -10.57 -46.08
N GLY A 731 16.76 -10.55 -45.10
CA GLY A 731 17.85 -9.56 -45.01
C GLY A 731 17.36 -8.14 -44.65
N VAL A 732 16.29 -8.04 -43.86
CA VAL A 732 15.66 -6.76 -43.50
C VAL A 732 16.23 -6.26 -42.19
N GLY A 733 17.02 -5.19 -42.22
CA GLY A 733 17.66 -4.61 -41.02
C GLY A 733 18.85 -5.40 -40.48
N VAL A 734 19.15 -6.56 -41.08
CA VAL A 734 20.23 -7.47 -40.74
C VAL A 734 20.73 -8.17 -42.00
N GLU A 735 21.96 -8.69 -42.00
CA GLU A 735 22.47 -9.50 -43.10
C GLU A 735 21.64 -10.78 -43.24
N ARG A 736 21.35 -11.16 -44.49
CA ARG A 736 20.56 -12.36 -44.79
C ARG A 736 21.27 -13.61 -44.28
N ASN A 737 20.63 -14.35 -43.39
CA ASN A 737 21.15 -15.59 -42.79
C ASN A 737 20.07 -16.67 -42.70
N PRO A 738 19.92 -17.54 -43.72
CA PRO A 738 18.91 -18.60 -43.73
C PRO A 738 19.09 -19.65 -42.62
N ALA A 739 20.32 -19.89 -42.16
CA ALA A 739 20.60 -20.85 -41.10
C ALA A 739 20.08 -20.34 -39.75
N GLU A 740 20.28 -19.04 -39.47
CA GLU A 740 19.74 -18.41 -38.28
C GLU A 740 18.20 -18.28 -38.34
N ALA A 741 17.65 -17.95 -39.52
CA ALA A 741 16.20 -17.96 -39.73
C ALA A 741 15.59 -19.35 -39.44
N GLN A 742 16.23 -20.42 -39.92
CA GLN A 742 15.85 -21.79 -39.59
C GLN A 742 15.82 -22.01 -38.07
N ARG A 743 16.93 -21.72 -37.36
CA ARG A 743 17.04 -21.91 -35.91
C ARG A 743 15.93 -21.19 -35.14
N LEU A 744 15.63 -19.96 -35.55
CA LEU A 744 14.63 -19.12 -34.91
C LEU A 744 13.19 -19.57 -35.20
N PHE A 745 12.87 -20.02 -36.43
CA PHE A 745 11.56 -20.61 -36.70
C PHE A 745 11.33 -21.93 -35.94
N GLU A 746 12.38 -22.75 -35.79
CA GLU A 746 12.32 -23.95 -34.94
C GLU A 746 12.05 -23.58 -33.48
N MET A 747 12.71 -22.54 -32.95
CA MET A 747 12.45 -22.02 -31.61
C MET A 747 11.00 -21.52 -31.46
N ALA A 748 10.47 -20.78 -32.44
CA ALA A 748 9.09 -20.30 -32.43
C ALA A 748 8.09 -21.47 -32.38
N ALA A 749 8.30 -22.49 -33.22
CA ALA A 749 7.48 -23.70 -33.22
C ALA A 749 7.49 -24.40 -31.86
N MET A 750 8.66 -24.51 -31.22
CA MET A 750 8.77 -25.12 -29.89
C MET A 750 8.08 -24.29 -28.80
N ARG A 751 7.95 -22.97 -28.99
CA ARG A 751 7.18 -22.07 -28.13
C ARG A 751 5.70 -21.96 -28.49
N GLY A 752 5.24 -22.71 -29.50
CA GLY A 752 3.83 -22.81 -29.85
C GLY A 752 3.36 -21.89 -30.98
N ASP A 753 4.27 -21.21 -31.70
CA ASP A 753 3.91 -20.40 -32.87
C ASP A 753 3.64 -21.29 -34.10
N GLU A 754 2.37 -21.39 -34.47
CA GLU A 754 1.89 -22.14 -35.64
C GLU A 754 2.47 -21.61 -36.97
N TYR A 755 2.64 -20.31 -37.10
CA TYR A 755 3.22 -19.68 -38.29
C TYR A 755 4.73 -19.91 -38.35
N GLY A 756 5.41 -19.92 -37.19
CA GLY A 756 6.82 -20.27 -37.11
C GLY A 756 7.09 -21.70 -37.58
N ALA A 757 6.27 -22.65 -37.14
CA ALA A 757 6.33 -24.02 -37.63
C ALA A 757 6.06 -24.12 -39.14
N PHE A 758 5.07 -23.39 -39.65
CA PHE A 758 4.76 -23.39 -41.08
C PHE A 758 5.88 -22.81 -41.93
N GLU A 759 6.40 -21.64 -41.54
CA GLU A 759 7.50 -20.96 -42.23
C GLU A 759 8.80 -21.78 -42.19
N ARG A 760 9.05 -22.51 -41.10
CA ARG A 760 10.14 -23.49 -41.04
C ARG A 760 10.00 -24.57 -42.11
N ALA A 761 8.78 -25.08 -42.31
CA ALA A 761 8.52 -26.08 -43.33
C ALA A 761 8.66 -25.51 -44.75
N VAL A 762 8.13 -24.29 -44.98
CA VAL A 762 8.26 -23.58 -46.26
C VAL A 762 9.73 -23.38 -46.62
N LEU A 763 10.55 -22.89 -45.69
CA LEU A 763 11.99 -22.71 -45.89
C LEU A 763 12.72 -24.02 -46.25
N GLU A 764 12.26 -25.16 -45.74
CA GLU A 764 12.80 -26.47 -46.14
C GLU A 764 12.39 -26.82 -47.58
N MET A 765 11.11 -26.64 -47.91
CA MET A 765 10.57 -26.96 -49.23
C MET A 765 11.18 -26.08 -50.34
N GLU A 766 11.56 -24.85 -50.04
CA GLU A 766 12.24 -23.93 -50.98
C GLU A 766 13.60 -24.46 -51.46
N LYS A 767 14.21 -25.42 -50.75
CA LYS A 767 15.45 -26.09 -51.20
C LYS A 767 15.22 -27.07 -52.37
N GLY A 768 13.97 -27.31 -52.77
CA GLY A 768 13.60 -28.16 -53.89
C GLY A 768 14.09 -29.60 -53.71
N GLU A 769 14.85 -30.11 -54.69
CA GLU A 769 15.42 -31.47 -54.65
C GLU A 769 16.38 -31.70 -53.48
N LYS A 770 16.95 -30.64 -52.90
CA LYS A 770 17.86 -30.71 -51.75
C LYS A 770 17.13 -30.66 -50.40
N ALA A 771 15.81 -30.51 -50.39
CA ALA A 771 15.01 -30.41 -49.18
C ALA A 771 14.98 -31.74 -48.41
N ASP A 772 15.13 -31.68 -47.08
CA ASP A 772 14.72 -32.79 -46.24
C ASP A 772 13.19 -32.82 -46.13
N GLN A 773 12.58 -33.61 -47.01
CA GLN A 773 11.14 -33.78 -47.11
C GLN A 773 10.52 -34.27 -45.78
N ALA A 774 11.24 -35.07 -44.97
CA ALA A 774 10.75 -35.53 -43.68
C ALA A 774 10.70 -34.39 -42.66
N THR A 775 11.69 -33.51 -42.67
CA THR A 775 11.71 -32.29 -41.86
C THR A 775 10.58 -31.34 -42.25
N ALA A 776 10.33 -31.13 -43.56
CA ALA A 776 9.20 -30.33 -44.02
C ALA A 776 7.86 -30.87 -43.51
N VAL A 777 7.63 -32.19 -43.63
CA VAL A 777 6.44 -32.86 -43.11
C VAL A 777 6.32 -32.74 -41.59
N ARG A 778 7.42 -32.89 -40.84
CA ARG A 778 7.46 -32.73 -39.38
C ARG A 778 6.95 -31.35 -38.97
N PHE A 779 7.44 -30.29 -39.59
CA PHE A 779 7.05 -28.92 -39.23
C PHE A 779 5.66 -28.53 -39.74
N LEU A 780 5.18 -29.07 -40.86
CA LEU A 780 3.77 -28.95 -41.25
C LEU A 780 2.83 -29.64 -40.25
N ALA A 781 3.24 -30.78 -39.70
CA ALA A 781 2.49 -31.45 -38.64
C ALA A 781 2.47 -30.64 -37.34
N PHE A 782 3.58 -29.98 -36.96
CA PHE A 782 3.58 -29.02 -35.85
C PHE A 782 2.67 -27.82 -36.14
N ALA A 783 2.74 -27.21 -37.32
CA ALA A 783 1.89 -26.08 -37.69
C ALA A 783 0.40 -26.43 -37.59
N ALA A 784 -0.01 -27.57 -38.16
CA ALA A 784 -1.38 -28.06 -38.06
C ALA A 784 -1.78 -28.49 -36.64
N ALA A 785 -0.83 -28.93 -35.81
CA ALA A 785 -1.09 -29.24 -34.40
C ALA A 785 -1.29 -27.96 -33.58
N LEU A 786 -0.50 -26.93 -33.81
CA LEU A 786 -0.53 -25.69 -33.06
C LEU A 786 -1.68 -24.77 -33.50
N ASP A 787 -2.18 -24.92 -34.73
CA ASP A 787 -3.33 -24.16 -35.26
C ASP A 787 -4.67 -24.58 -34.61
N THR A 788 -4.85 -24.22 -33.35
CA THR A 788 -6.06 -24.52 -32.57
C THR A 788 -7.26 -23.64 -32.95
N ARG A 789 -7.02 -22.54 -33.67
CA ARG A 789 -8.04 -21.58 -34.11
C ARG A 789 -8.45 -21.78 -35.57
N ASN A 790 -7.84 -22.74 -36.27
CA ASN A 790 -8.07 -23.03 -37.68
C ASN A 790 -7.84 -21.79 -38.58
N GLN A 791 -6.76 -21.05 -38.31
CA GLN A 791 -6.36 -19.83 -39.03
C GLN A 791 -5.26 -20.08 -40.07
N LEU A 792 -4.74 -21.30 -40.15
CA LEU A 792 -3.66 -21.72 -41.06
C LEU A 792 -3.98 -23.06 -41.76
N PRO A 793 -5.11 -23.14 -42.51
CA PRO A 793 -5.51 -24.38 -43.20
C PRO A 793 -4.48 -24.87 -44.24
N GLU A 794 -3.62 -23.97 -44.74
CA GLU A 794 -2.53 -24.27 -45.65
C GLU A 794 -1.55 -25.29 -45.07
N ALA A 795 -1.34 -25.31 -43.75
CA ALA A 795 -0.46 -26.29 -43.12
C ALA A 795 -0.96 -27.72 -43.37
N GLN A 796 -2.25 -27.95 -43.15
CA GLN A 796 -2.88 -29.26 -43.32
C GLN A 796 -3.02 -29.63 -44.80
N LYS A 797 -3.33 -28.66 -45.67
CA LYS A 797 -3.38 -28.83 -47.12
C LYS A 797 -2.01 -29.20 -47.69
N ASN A 798 -0.94 -28.53 -47.27
CA ASN A 798 0.41 -28.82 -47.71
C ASN A 798 0.87 -30.17 -47.20
N LEU A 799 0.54 -30.53 -45.95
CA LEU A 799 0.82 -31.84 -45.39
C LEU A 799 0.20 -32.96 -46.23
N ALA A 800 -1.04 -32.79 -46.69
CA ALA A 800 -1.76 -33.77 -47.49
C ALA A 800 -1.03 -34.12 -48.81
N ASN A 801 -0.30 -33.18 -49.40
CA ASN A 801 0.38 -33.35 -50.70
C ASN A 801 1.62 -34.27 -50.66
N PHE A 802 2.12 -34.63 -49.47
CA PHE A 802 3.29 -35.50 -49.35
C PHE A 802 2.94 -36.99 -49.46
N GLY A 803 3.83 -37.76 -50.08
CA GLY A 803 3.70 -39.21 -50.20
C GLY A 803 3.86 -39.96 -48.87
N ALA A 804 3.21 -41.12 -48.76
CA ALA A 804 3.16 -41.94 -47.54
C ALA A 804 4.54 -42.33 -46.97
N LYS A 805 5.56 -42.54 -47.83
CA LYS A 805 6.92 -42.91 -47.41
C LYS A 805 7.55 -41.83 -46.53
N VAL A 806 7.53 -40.57 -46.98
CA VAL A 806 8.09 -39.42 -46.26
C VAL A 806 7.32 -39.20 -44.96
N LYS A 807 5.99 -39.24 -45.03
CA LYS A 807 5.10 -39.13 -43.87
C LYS A 807 5.41 -40.18 -42.78
N THR A 808 5.67 -41.42 -43.19
CA THR A 808 6.05 -42.50 -42.27
C THR A 808 7.40 -42.23 -41.60
N THR A 809 8.38 -41.69 -42.34
CA THR A 809 9.68 -41.29 -41.77
C THR A 809 9.52 -40.19 -40.72
N ALA A 810 8.80 -39.11 -41.04
CA ALA A 810 8.55 -38.02 -40.10
C ALA A 810 7.79 -38.48 -38.85
N LEU A 811 6.80 -39.35 -39.02
CA LEU A 811 6.04 -39.94 -37.91
C LEU A 811 6.94 -40.79 -37.01
N LYS A 812 7.90 -41.53 -37.60
CA LYS A 812 8.88 -42.30 -36.83
C LYS A 812 9.77 -41.38 -36.00
N GLN A 813 10.24 -40.26 -36.56
CA GLN A 813 11.04 -39.26 -35.85
C GLN A 813 10.27 -38.67 -34.66
N LEU A 814 9.05 -38.20 -34.88
CA LEU A 814 8.20 -37.67 -33.81
C LEU A 814 7.95 -38.71 -32.70
N ARG A 815 7.70 -39.97 -33.07
CA ARG A 815 7.51 -41.05 -32.09
C ARG A 815 8.75 -41.40 -31.28
N GLN A 816 9.95 -41.09 -31.78
CA GLN A 816 11.20 -41.28 -31.02
C GLN A 816 11.42 -40.19 -29.96
N GLU A 817 10.83 -39.00 -30.15
CA GLU A 817 10.90 -37.89 -29.21
C GLU A 817 9.92 -38.05 -28.02
N LEU A 818 8.88 -38.86 -28.20
CA LEU A 818 7.83 -39.06 -27.21
C LEU A 818 8.25 -39.94 -26.03
N LYS A 819 7.93 -39.48 -24.82
CA LYS A 819 8.02 -40.25 -23.57
C LYS A 819 6.81 -41.14 -23.37
N SER A 820 5.65 -40.80 -23.94
CA SER A 820 4.41 -41.57 -23.84
C SER A 820 3.91 -42.10 -25.19
N LYS A 821 3.26 -43.27 -25.19
CA LYS A 821 2.70 -43.87 -26.41
C LYS A 821 1.50 -43.07 -26.91
N VAL A 822 1.52 -42.65 -28.17
CA VAL A 822 0.36 -42.06 -28.87
C VAL A 822 -0.35 -43.15 -29.68
N PRO A 823 -1.67 -43.35 -29.51
CA PRO A 823 -2.44 -44.33 -30.27
C PRO A 823 -2.33 -44.13 -31.78
N ALA A 824 -2.15 -45.22 -32.53
CA ALA A 824 -2.14 -45.21 -33.99
C ALA A 824 -3.58 -45.29 -34.54
N SER A 825 -4.36 -44.22 -34.36
CA SER A 825 -5.75 -44.13 -34.84
C SER A 825 -5.91 -43.03 -35.89
N GLY A 826 -6.68 -43.31 -36.95
CA GLY A 826 -6.98 -42.36 -38.02
C GLY A 826 -5.98 -42.36 -39.18
N SER A 827 -6.13 -41.39 -40.10
CA SER A 827 -5.25 -41.22 -41.27
C SER A 827 -3.81 -40.96 -40.85
N LEU A 828 -2.85 -41.17 -41.77
CA LEU A 828 -1.43 -40.90 -41.50
C LEU A 828 -1.18 -39.43 -41.12
N ASP A 829 -1.95 -38.51 -41.71
CA ASP A 829 -1.89 -37.08 -41.40
C ASP A 829 -2.41 -36.80 -39.98
N ASN A 830 -3.51 -37.44 -39.57
CA ASN A 830 -4.00 -37.34 -38.20
C ASN A 830 -3.00 -37.91 -37.19
N GLN A 831 -2.33 -39.02 -37.53
CA GLN A 831 -1.29 -39.59 -36.69
C GLN A 831 -0.09 -38.65 -36.54
N LEU A 832 0.33 -37.98 -37.62
CA LEU A 832 1.40 -36.98 -37.60
C LEU A 832 1.04 -35.78 -36.73
N VAL A 833 -0.14 -35.19 -36.94
CA VAL A 833 -0.62 -34.03 -36.16
C VAL A 833 -0.75 -34.37 -34.69
N ASN A 834 -1.30 -35.55 -34.35
CA ASN A 834 -1.42 -35.99 -32.96
C ASN A 834 -0.05 -36.26 -32.31
N ALA A 835 0.89 -36.86 -33.05
CA ALA A 835 2.24 -37.07 -32.56
C ALA A 835 2.97 -35.73 -32.32
N ALA A 836 2.89 -34.79 -33.28
CA ALA A 836 3.49 -33.46 -33.16
C ALA A 836 2.89 -32.67 -31.98
N ARG A 837 1.55 -32.67 -31.85
CA ARG A 837 0.87 -32.09 -30.68
C ARG A 837 1.42 -32.67 -29.39
N ARG A 838 1.53 -33.99 -29.31
CA ARG A 838 2.00 -34.65 -28.08
C ARG A 838 3.46 -34.34 -27.78
N VAL A 839 4.34 -34.32 -28.77
CA VAL A 839 5.74 -33.90 -28.60
C VAL A 839 5.79 -32.50 -28.01
N TRP A 840 4.99 -31.58 -28.56
CA TRP A 840 4.93 -30.21 -28.07
C TRP A 840 4.38 -30.14 -26.63
N GLU A 841 3.31 -30.87 -26.31
CA GLU A 841 2.72 -30.92 -24.97
C GLU A 841 3.68 -31.49 -23.92
N GLU A 842 4.47 -32.51 -24.27
CA GLU A 842 5.46 -33.11 -23.37
C GLU A 842 6.68 -32.21 -23.14
N ALA A 843 7.04 -31.39 -24.13
CA ALA A 843 8.07 -30.37 -24.03
C ALA A 843 7.58 -29.12 -23.27
N ASN A 844 6.27 -28.84 -23.31
CA ASN A 844 5.64 -27.68 -22.70
C ASN A 844 4.57 -28.11 -21.68
N PRO A 845 4.97 -28.65 -20.51
CA PRO A 845 4.04 -29.15 -19.50
C PRO A 845 3.16 -28.05 -18.89
N ARG A 846 3.59 -26.78 -18.96
CA ARG A 846 2.85 -25.59 -18.54
C ARG A 846 2.25 -24.82 -19.73
N ARG A 847 1.71 -25.53 -20.72
CA ARG A 847 1.10 -24.87 -21.90
C ARG A 847 -0.09 -23.97 -21.59
N ASP A 848 -0.65 -24.07 -20.40
CA ASP A 848 -1.68 -23.18 -19.85
C ASP A 848 -1.20 -21.72 -19.70
N VAL A 849 0.11 -21.48 -19.68
CA VAL A 849 0.69 -20.12 -19.60
C VAL A 849 1.10 -19.53 -20.95
N PHE A 850 0.99 -20.28 -22.05
CA PHE A 850 1.17 -19.80 -23.43
C PHE A 850 -0.20 -19.51 -24.07
#